data_AF-A0A8S1VYE0-F1
#
_entry.id   AF-A0A8S1VYE0-F1
#
_cell.length_a   1.000
_cell.length_b   1.000
_cell.length_c   1.000
_cell.angle_alpha   90.00
_cell.angle_beta   90.00
_cell.angle_gamma   90.00
#
_symmetry.space_group_name_H-M   'P 1'
#
loop_
_entity.id
_entity.type
_entity.pdbx_description
1 polymer ?
#
loop_
_entity_poly.entity_id
_entity_poly.type
_entity_poly.pdbx_seq_one_letter_code
_entity_poly.pdbx_strand_id
1 'polypeptide(L)'
;MQQIQEEFANLKLDSNITGFIYCEDFDKHFSNKKHYENPKRTQSIDQTIQNYLYQHDAKRQVEQLSQFNQCEIQYLRLVYDQAYIDFVEGLFEEVGDQKNQKEFVHLNDTYLCKTSAFTARKCVQAVLEGADRILTKEWRNAFCSVRPPGHHSGHKAQPTGFCIYNNVAIAAKYARLKHKVNKILIFDWDVHHCDGTESVFYEDPNTLVISIHRYDEGQFYPRSGDPEKIGGKNAEFKNVNVGWNVTDGPAPGYDDYVYAFDRLLGPIIKEFAPDFIIISAGYDSAKGDPLGCIDNTPQGYQYITEKLSQICPKVLAVLEGGYNLDVTADCALATLQQLMRVPQEFPATIQPTKCGVNAVTTTVDKHKEFWTCLTSNDLMEYQKKYIGQTADLISGGHLQSFQIKDDVIIKTTKKGEFQFYSTLNDQKNPFYEENQRLIRFMPKLISLDQQSCSITMENLTYGLENGSIIDLKMGYKTYNPNGSALKKEKEIKKAKSCDQIIMGFRIAGVKIRDQIGALTVNKNGSDAYKWIRNDKQMKDIIEQVFLSNYVEKPNKEALQGCIKFIQELIEALQTSKRVFRNTSILIIVDNMAKKFRIKWIDFNYVMKLSDDCENPDAKVDNNILGGLKYLLSMLRQIDLK
;
A
#
# COMPACT_ATOMS: atom_id res chain seq x y z
N MET A 1 -36.06 20.19 -40.25
CA MET A 1 -37.15 19.29 -39.78
C MET A 1 -36.61 17.91 -39.47
N GLN A 2 -36.12 17.14 -40.45
CA GLN A 2 -35.55 15.80 -40.23
C GLN A 2 -34.27 15.84 -39.36
N GLN A 3 -33.36 16.78 -39.63
CA GLN A 3 -32.17 17.04 -38.80
C GLN A 3 -32.52 17.50 -37.37
N ILE A 4 -33.60 18.27 -37.21
CA ILE A 4 -34.11 18.71 -35.89
C ILE A 4 -34.77 17.54 -35.15
N GLN A 5 -35.44 16.62 -35.86
CA GLN A 5 -35.99 15.38 -35.28
C GLN A 5 -34.89 14.41 -34.88
N GLU A 6 -33.79 14.32 -35.63
CA GLU A 6 -32.59 13.56 -35.24
C GLU A 6 -31.89 14.18 -34.03
N GLU A 7 -31.75 15.51 -33.99
CA GLU A 7 -31.23 16.24 -32.82
C GLU A 7 -32.14 16.07 -31.59
N PHE A 8 -33.47 16.11 -31.75
CA PHE A 8 -34.43 15.83 -30.68
C PHE A 8 -34.48 14.36 -30.26
N ALA A 9 -34.29 13.41 -31.17
CA ALA A 9 -34.17 11.99 -30.83
C ALA A 9 -32.88 11.70 -30.03
N ASN A 10 -31.82 12.47 -30.28
CA ASN A 10 -30.57 12.44 -29.51
C ASN A 10 -30.67 13.16 -28.15
N LEU A 11 -31.71 13.98 -27.94
CA LEU A 11 -32.08 14.61 -26.67
C LEU A 11 -32.90 13.67 -25.75
N LYS A 12 -32.65 12.35 -25.77
CA LYS A 12 -33.13 11.48 -24.67
C LYS A 12 -32.58 12.04 -23.37
N LEU A 13 -33.46 12.64 -22.56
CA LEU A 13 -33.19 13.01 -21.17
C LEU A 13 -32.60 11.78 -20.48
N ASP A 14 -31.46 11.94 -19.81
CA ASP A 14 -30.84 10.82 -19.11
C ASP A 14 -31.85 10.24 -18.12
N SER A 15 -32.07 8.92 -18.21
CA SER A 15 -33.01 8.21 -17.35
C SER A 15 -32.64 8.43 -15.88
N ASN A 16 -33.65 8.56 -15.02
CA ASN A 16 -33.46 8.56 -13.57
C ASN A 16 -33.63 7.17 -12.95
N ILE A 17 -33.90 6.15 -13.78
CA ILE A 17 -34.11 4.77 -13.36
C ILE A 17 -32.76 4.08 -13.16
N THR A 18 -32.62 3.40 -12.04
CA THR A 18 -31.55 2.42 -11.78
C THR A 18 -32.06 1.03 -12.14
N GLY A 19 -31.32 0.30 -12.96
CA GLY A 19 -31.64 -1.09 -13.28
C GLY A 19 -31.24 -2.03 -12.14
N PHE A 20 -32.07 -3.04 -11.87
CA PHE A 20 -31.71 -4.15 -11.00
C PHE A 20 -31.99 -5.46 -11.74
N ILE A 21 -30.98 -6.33 -11.87
CA ILE A 21 -31.14 -7.60 -12.59
C ILE A 21 -30.96 -8.76 -11.62
N TYR A 22 -31.99 -9.60 -11.52
CA TYR A 22 -31.98 -10.85 -10.76
C TYR A 22 -32.90 -11.84 -11.47
N CYS A 23 -32.46 -13.09 -11.61
CA CYS A 23 -33.20 -14.14 -12.29
C CYS A 23 -33.11 -15.45 -11.48
N GLU A 24 -34.25 -16.10 -11.26
CA GLU A 24 -34.30 -17.40 -10.54
C GLU A 24 -33.56 -18.52 -11.29
N ASP A 25 -33.34 -18.37 -12.61
CA ASP A 25 -32.52 -19.31 -13.38
C ASP A 25 -31.05 -19.40 -12.89
N PHE A 26 -30.58 -18.40 -12.14
CA PHE A 26 -29.28 -18.41 -11.48
C PHE A 26 -29.18 -19.50 -10.40
N ASP A 27 -30.30 -19.82 -9.75
CA ASP A 27 -30.35 -20.82 -8.68
C ASP A 27 -30.25 -22.26 -9.20
N LYS A 28 -30.41 -22.44 -10.52
CA LYS A 28 -30.20 -23.73 -11.18
C LYS A 28 -28.72 -24.13 -11.20
N HIS A 29 -27.78 -23.21 -10.99
CA HIS A 29 -26.38 -23.57 -10.71
C HIS A 29 -26.22 -23.81 -9.20
N PHE A 30 -26.06 -25.07 -8.81
CA PHE A 30 -25.96 -25.47 -7.41
C PHE A 30 -24.99 -26.63 -7.22
N SER A 31 -24.46 -26.75 -6.00
CA SER A 31 -23.59 -27.84 -5.59
C SER A 31 -24.38 -28.90 -4.83
N ASN A 32 -24.03 -30.17 -5.04
CA ASN A 32 -24.52 -31.28 -4.22
C ASN A 32 -23.78 -31.42 -2.88
N LYS A 33 -22.81 -30.56 -2.60
CA LYS A 33 -22.06 -30.48 -1.35
C LYS A 33 -22.23 -29.10 -0.72
N LYS A 34 -22.00 -28.99 0.59
CA LYS A 34 -21.89 -27.68 1.24
C LYS A 34 -20.74 -26.91 0.59
N HIS A 35 -21.04 -25.71 0.12
CA HIS A 35 -20.10 -24.85 -0.60
C HIS A 35 -20.40 -23.39 -0.27
N TYR A 36 -19.37 -22.54 -0.20
CA TYR A 36 -19.53 -21.11 0.10
C TYR A 36 -20.32 -20.41 -1.01
N GLU A 37 -19.92 -20.61 -2.26
CA GLU A 37 -20.68 -20.25 -3.44
C GLU A 37 -21.97 -21.11 -3.50
N ASN A 38 -23.15 -20.51 -3.36
CA ASN A 38 -24.45 -21.20 -3.41
C ASN A 38 -25.63 -20.25 -3.72
N PRO A 39 -26.77 -20.75 -4.25
CA PRO A 39 -27.94 -19.95 -4.66
C PRO A 39 -28.45 -18.91 -3.64
N LYS A 40 -28.32 -19.20 -2.34
CA LYS A 40 -28.85 -18.32 -1.29
C LYS A 40 -28.24 -16.92 -1.30
N ARG A 41 -27.05 -16.74 -1.89
CA ARG A 41 -26.39 -15.42 -1.98
C ARG A 41 -27.21 -14.44 -2.81
N THR A 42 -27.65 -14.84 -4.00
CA THR A 42 -28.44 -13.97 -4.89
C THR A 42 -29.88 -13.84 -4.40
N GLN A 43 -30.42 -14.90 -3.78
CA GLN A 43 -31.73 -14.88 -3.12
C GLN A 43 -31.76 -13.90 -1.94
N SER A 44 -30.74 -13.87 -1.08
CA SER A 44 -30.68 -12.94 0.05
C SER A 44 -30.57 -11.49 -0.43
N ILE A 45 -29.76 -11.23 -1.46
CA ILE A 45 -29.64 -9.92 -2.10
C ILE A 45 -30.99 -9.45 -2.65
N ASP A 46 -31.67 -10.27 -3.48
CA ASP A 46 -32.98 -9.91 -4.04
C ASP A 46 -33.99 -9.64 -2.92
N GLN A 47 -34.11 -10.54 -1.94
CA GLN A 47 -35.03 -10.36 -0.82
C GLN A 47 -34.78 -9.07 -0.03
N THR A 48 -33.53 -8.75 0.27
CA THR A 48 -33.14 -7.52 0.98
C THR A 48 -33.45 -6.27 0.16
N ILE A 49 -33.14 -6.28 -1.14
CA ILE A 49 -33.45 -5.17 -2.05
C ILE A 49 -34.97 -4.97 -2.19
N GLN A 50 -35.75 -6.03 -2.43
CA GLN A 50 -37.21 -5.94 -2.54
C GLN A 50 -37.84 -5.38 -1.27
N ASN A 51 -37.36 -5.83 -0.10
CA ASN A 51 -37.82 -5.33 1.19
C ASN A 51 -37.53 -3.83 1.34
N TYR A 52 -36.30 -3.40 1.03
CA TYR A 52 -35.92 -2.00 1.08
C TYR A 52 -36.78 -1.13 0.16
N LEU A 53 -36.95 -1.56 -1.11
CA LEU A 53 -37.73 -0.82 -2.11
C LEU A 53 -39.20 -0.69 -1.71
N TYR A 54 -39.77 -1.72 -1.08
CA TYR A 54 -41.13 -1.67 -0.55
C TYR A 54 -41.23 -0.72 0.66
N GLN A 55 -40.31 -0.82 1.62
CA GLN A 55 -40.33 -0.02 2.86
C GLN A 55 -40.13 1.49 2.61
N HIS A 56 -39.40 1.86 1.56
CA HIS A 56 -39.05 3.26 1.25
C HIS A 56 -39.83 3.84 0.07
N ASP A 57 -40.85 3.16 -0.45
CA ASP A 57 -41.63 3.54 -1.66
C ASP A 57 -40.73 3.89 -2.87
N ALA A 58 -39.61 3.16 -3.00
CA ALA A 58 -38.58 3.45 -4.01
C ALA A 58 -38.74 2.60 -5.29
N LYS A 59 -39.83 1.83 -5.41
CA LYS A 59 -40.11 0.98 -6.59
C LYS A 59 -40.20 1.75 -7.91
N ARG A 60 -40.51 3.05 -7.87
CA ARG A 60 -40.55 3.90 -9.09
C ARG A 60 -39.16 4.33 -9.57
N GLN A 61 -38.13 4.17 -8.73
CA GLN A 61 -36.76 4.56 -9.04
C GLN A 61 -35.93 3.39 -9.58
N VAL A 62 -36.42 2.15 -9.40
CA VAL A 62 -35.73 0.93 -9.81
C VAL A 62 -36.60 0.09 -10.73
N GLU A 63 -36.07 -0.27 -11.89
CA GLU A 63 -36.69 -1.24 -12.78
C GLU A 63 -35.98 -2.59 -12.61
N GLN A 64 -36.73 -3.63 -12.23
CA GLN A 64 -36.18 -4.97 -12.14
C GLN A 64 -36.37 -5.74 -13.45
N LEU A 65 -35.29 -6.33 -13.96
CA LEU A 65 -35.31 -7.26 -15.07
C LEU A 65 -35.03 -8.69 -14.56
N SER A 66 -35.95 -9.61 -14.83
CA SER A 66 -35.85 -11.01 -14.37
C SER A 66 -36.00 -12.06 -15.46
N GLN A 67 -36.29 -11.65 -16.69
CA GLN A 67 -36.51 -12.54 -17.83
C GLN A 67 -35.75 -12.05 -19.05
N PHE A 68 -34.94 -12.95 -19.62
CA PHE A 68 -34.11 -12.73 -20.81
C PHE A 68 -33.61 -14.10 -21.31
N ASN A 69 -33.16 -14.17 -22.56
CA ASN A 69 -32.65 -15.40 -23.15
C ASN A 69 -31.22 -15.73 -22.67
N GLN A 70 -30.67 -16.86 -23.11
CA GLN A 70 -29.24 -17.15 -22.93
C GLN A 70 -28.40 -16.28 -23.86
N CYS A 71 -27.20 -15.91 -23.42
CA CYS A 71 -26.22 -15.23 -24.28
C CYS A 71 -25.92 -16.06 -25.51
N GLU A 72 -25.87 -15.43 -26.68
CA GLU A 72 -25.41 -16.07 -27.91
C GLU A 72 -23.92 -16.42 -27.81
N ILE A 73 -23.54 -17.59 -28.33
CA ILE A 73 -22.15 -18.10 -28.28
C ILE A 73 -21.15 -17.12 -28.89
N GLN A 74 -21.56 -16.35 -29.91
CA GLN A 74 -20.68 -15.39 -30.57
C GLN A 74 -20.12 -14.30 -29.63
N TYR A 75 -20.85 -13.95 -28.56
CA TYR A 75 -20.34 -12.99 -27.58
C TYR A 75 -19.38 -13.61 -26.57
N LEU A 76 -19.50 -14.92 -26.29
CA LEU A 76 -18.51 -15.64 -25.49
C LEU A 76 -17.14 -15.66 -26.19
N ARG A 77 -17.14 -15.75 -27.54
CA ARG A 77 -15.92 -15.70 -28.38
C ARG A 77 -15.15 -14.39 -28.31
N LEU A 78 -15.69 -13.35 -27.67
CA LEU A 78 -14.96 -12.11 -27.42
C LEU A 78 -13.83 -12.28 -26.39
N VAL A 79 -13.91 -13.33 -25.56
CA VAL A 79 -12.93 -13.62 -24.50
C VAL A 79 -12.36 -15.04 -24.64
N TYR A 80 -13.17 -15.99 -25.09
CA TYR A 80 -12.81 -17.41 -25.11
C TYR A 80 -12.56 -17.93 -26.52
N ASP A 81 -11.63 -18.88 -26.64
CA ASP A 81 -11.53 -19.68 -27.84
C ASP A 81 -12.65 -20.72 -27.92
N GLN A 82 -12.78 -21.37 -29.08
CA GLN A 82 -13.83 -22.37 -29.28
C GLN A 82 -13.63 -23.59 -28.38
N ALA A 83 -12.39 -23.97 -28.08
CA ALA A 83 -12.09 -25.15 -27.26
C ALA A 83 -12.59 -25.00 -25.82
N TYR A 84 -12.44 -23.83 -25.22
CA TYR A 84 -12.99 -23.53 -23.91
C TYR A 84 -14.52 -23.59 -23.91
N ILE A 85 -15.16 -22.98 -24.91
CA ILE A 85 -16.62 -22.96 -25.04
C ILE A 85 -17.14 -24.39 -25.19
N ASP A 86 -16.54 -25.18 -26.09
CA ASP A 86 -16.93 -26.59 -26.30
C ASP A 86 -16.73 -27.42 -25.02
N PHE A 87 -15.68 -27.15 -24.25
CA PHE A 87 -15.46 -27.80 -22.96
C PHE A 87 -16.59 -27.51 -21.96
N VAL A 88 -16.98 -26.24 -21.80
CA VAL A 88 -18.01 -25.84 -20.83
C VAL A 88 -19.40 -26.29 -21.28
N GLU A 89 -19.77 -26.04 -22.53
CA GLU A 89 -21.10 -26.39 -23.07
C GLU A 89 -21.25 -27.91 -23.21
N GLY A 90 -20.19 -28.62 -23.63
CA GLY A 90 -20.20 -30.07 -23.86
C GLY A 90 -20.03 -30.94 -22.60
N LEU A 91 -19.76 -30.36 -21.43
CA LEU A 91 -19.37 -31.12 -20.22
C LEU A 91 -20.43 -32.15 -19.78
N PHE A 92 -21.70 -31.87 -20.04
CA PHE A 92 -22.85 -32.68 -19.66
C PHE A 92 -23.68 -33.18 -20.86
N GLU A 93 -23.20 -32.98 -22.08
CA GLU A 93 -23.86 -33.51 -23.29
C GLU A 93 -23.69 -35.03 -23.41
N GLU A 94 -24.63 -35.68 -24.10
CA GLU A 94 -24.54 -37.10 -24.43
C GLU A 94 -23.63 -37.29 -25.66
N VAL A 95 -22.61 -38.15 -25.55
CA VAL A 95 -21.68 -38.45 -26.65
C VAL A 95 -21.86 -39.90 -27.11
N GLY A 96 -22.49 -40.09 -28.27
CA GLY A 96 -22.80 -41.42 -28.81
C GLY A 96 -23.75 -42.22 -27.91
N ASP A 97 -23.53 -43.54 -27.76
CA ASP A 97 -24.32 -44.40 -26.87
C ASP A 97 -23.87 -44.33 -25.38
N GLN A 98 -22.86 -43.52 -25.06
CA GLN A 98 -22.37 -43.36 -23.69
C GLN A 98 -23.08 -42.19 -23.01
N LYS A 99 -24.05 -42.49 -22.16
CA LYS A 99 -24.61 -41.51 -21.23
C LYS A 99 -23.51 -41.05 -20.27
N ASN A 100 -23.15 -39.77 -20.32
CA ASN A 100 -22.31 -39.16 -19.29
C ASN A 100 -23.16 -39.08 -18.00
N GLN A 101 -23.04 -40.08 -17.12
CA GLN A 101 -23.87 -40.20 -15.91
C GLN A 101 -23.53 -39.18 -14.82
N LYS A 102 -22.53 -38.31 -15.03
CA LYS A 102 -22.11 -37.31 -14.05
C LYS A 102 -23.14 -36.19 -13.99
N GLU A 103 -23.75 -35.99 -12.83
CA GLU A 103 -24.64 -34.85 -12.58
C GLU A 103 -23.89 -33.62 -12.08
N PHE A 104 -22.70 -33.84 -11.52
CA PHE A 104 -21.82 -32.82 -10.97
C PHE A 104 -20.37 -33.12 -11.36
N VAL A 105 -19.62 -32.07 -11.67
CA VAL A 105 -18.17 -32.06 -11.85
C VAL A 105 -17.58 -31.12 -10.79
N HIS A 106 -16.56 -31.58 -10.07
CA HIS A 106 -15.85 -30.78 -9.08
C HIS A 106 -14.41 -30.62 -9.56
N LEU A 107 -14.03 -29.38 -9.83
CA LEU A 107 -12.65 -28.96 -10.03
C LEU A 107 -12.04 -28.64 -8.64
N ASN A 108 -10.81 -28.12 -8.60
CA ASN A 108 -10.11 -27.86 -7.34
C ASN A 108 -10.89 -26.90 -6.42
N ASP A 109 -11.39 -25.79 -6.98
CA ASP A 109 -12.17 -24.77 -6.28
C ASP A 109 -13.59 -24.62 -6.84
N THR A 110 -13.84 -25.03 -8.08
CA THR A 110 -15.10 -24.74 -8.78
C THR A 110 -15.96 -25.99 -8.93
N TYR A 111 -17.26 -25.88 -8.67
CA TYR A 111 -18.22 -26.94 -8.98
C TYR A 111 -19.02 -26.60 -10.23
N LEU A 112 -19.48 -27.63 -10.94
CA LEU A 112 -20.35 -27.54 -12.10
C LEU A 112 -21.43 -28.62 -11.96
N CYS A 113 -22.68 -28.27 -12.24
CA CYS A 113 -23.79 -29.19 -12.46
C CYS A 113 -24.33 -29.09 -13.90
N LYS A 114 -25.23 -30.01 -14.29
CA LYS A 114 -25.85 -30.09 -15.63
C LYS A 114 -26.38 -28.76 -16.19
N THR A 115 -26.83 -27.86 -15.34
CA THR A 115 -27.41 -26.54 -15.69
C THR A 115 -26.40 -25.39 -15.69
N SER A 116 -25.12 -25.65 -15.38
CA SER A 116 -24.13 -24.57 -15.19
C SER A 116 -23.81 -23.81 -16.47
N ALA A 117 -23.69 -24.49 -17.62
CA ALA A 117 -23.46 -23.82 -18.90
C ALA A 117 -24.63 -22.88 -19.26
N PHE A 118 -25.86 -23.40 -19.15
CA PHE A 118 -27.09 -22.63 -19.30
C PHE A 118 -27.12 -21.40 -18.38
N THR A 119 -26.87 -21.60 -17.08
CA THR A 119 -26.91 -20.54 -16.08
C THR A 119 -25.80 -19.51 -16.31
N ALA A 120 -24.57 -19.94 -16.63
CA ALA A 120 -23.47 -19.03 -16.94
C ALA A 120 -23.77 -18.16 -18.16
N ARG A 121 -24.37 -18.72 -19.23
CA ARG A 121 -24.82 -17.94 -20.38
C ARG A 121 -25.95 -16.97 -20.06
N LYS A 122 -26.83 -17.32 -19.12
CA LYS A 122 -27.84 -16.41 -18.60
C LYS A 122 -27.22 -15.26 -17.80
N CYS A 123 -26.17 -15.51 -17.03
CA CYS A 123 -25.44 -14.45 -16.32
C CYS A 123 -24.75 -13.49 -17.28
N VAL A 124 -24.06 -14.01 -18.29
CA VAL A 124 -23.48 -13.15 -19.33
C VAL A 124 -24.58 -12.30 -19.97
N GLN A 125 -25.71 -12.89 -20.38
CA GLN A 125 -26.81 -12.12 -20.97
C GLN A 125 -27.35 -11.04 -20.03
N ALA A 126 -27.54 -11.35 -18.74
CA ALA A 126 -27.99 -10.37 -17.76
C ALA A 126 -27.09 -9.13 -17.75
N VAL A 127 -25.77 -9.33 -17.73
CA VAL A 127 -24.81 -8.22 -17.75
C VAL A 127 -24.82 -7.49 -19.11
N LEU A 128 -25.01 -8.20 -20.22
CA LEU A 128 -25.16 -7.58 -21.54
C LEU A 128 -26.43 -6.71 -21.64
N GLU A 129 -27.57 -7.16 -21.08
CA GLU A 129 -28.82 -6.38 -20.99
C GLU A 129 -28.62 -5.11 -20.16
N GLY A 130 -27.93 -5.23 -19.01
CA GLY A 130 -27.58 -4.08 -18.19
C GLY A 130 -26.71 -3.07 -18.95
N ALA A 131 -25.67 -3.55 -19.64
CA ALA A 131 -24.82 -2.70 -20.47
C ALA A 131 -25.60 -2.05 -21.62
N ASP A 132 -26.43 -2.81 -22.33
CA ASP A 132 -27.28 -2.31 -23.42
C ASP A 132 -28.17 -1.17 -22.92
N ARG A 133 -28.94 -1.40 -21.85
CA ARG A 133 -29.90 -0.41 -21.34
C ARG A 133 -29.24 0.85 -20.78
N ILE A 134 -28.05 0.73 -20.19
CA ILE A 134 -27.27 1.91 -19.76
C ILE A 134 -26.78 2.70 -20.98
N LEU A 135 -26.20 2.01 -21.97
CA LEU A 135 -25.59 2.66 -23.13
C LEU A 135 -26.63 3.22 -24.12
N THR A 136 -27.85 2.67 -24.15
CA THR A 136 -29.01 3.21 -24.89
C THR A 136 -29.81 4.26 -24.10
N LYS A 137 -29.36 4.60 -22.89
CA LYS A 137 -29.95 5.56 -21.95
C LYS A 137 -31.34 5.19 -21.42
N GLU A 138 -31.72 3.92 -21.48
CA GLU A 138 -32.94 3.42 -20.83
C GLU A 138 -32.79 3.40 -19.31
N TRP A 139 -31.61 3.03 -18.83
CA TRP A 139 -31.20 3.13 -17.43
C TRP A 139 -30.03 4.09 -17.27
N ARG A 140 -29.93 4.72 -16.10
CA ARG A 140 -28.77 5.54 -15.74
C ARG A 140 -27.54 4.68 -15.48
N ASN A 141 -27.78 3.64 -14.70
CA ASN A 141 -26.82 2.71 -14.14
C ASN A 141 -27.59 1.44 -13.74
N ALA A 142 -26.88 0.35 -13.40
CA ALA A 142 -27.53 -0.88 -12.98
C ALA A 142 -26.68 -1.72 -12.04
N PHE A 143 -27.35 -2.57 -11.27
CA PHE A 143 -26.73 -3.64 -10.48
C PHE A 143 -27.24 -5.02 -10.94
N CYS A 144 -26.32 -5.92 -11.29
CA CYS A 144 -26.60 -7.28 -11.73
C CYS A 144 -26.25 -8.27 -10.61
N SER A 145 -27.27 -8.81 -9.93
CA SER A 145 -27.14 -9.88 -8.94
C SER A 145 -27.09 -11.24 -9.64
N VAL A 146 -25.92 -11.59 -10.17
CA VAL A 146 -25.71 -12.77 -11.03
C VAL A 146 -24.91 -13.88 -10.34
N ARG A 147 -25.08 -15.13 -10.81
CA ARG A 147 -24.29 -16.29 -10.37
C ARG A 147 -24.22 -17.37 -11.46
N PRO A 148 -23.05 -17.94 -11.78
CA PRO A 148 -21.75 -17.84 -11.10
C PRO A 148 -21.00 -16.51 -11.34
N PRO A 149 -19.99 -16.19 -10.50
CA PRO A 149 -19.07 -15.08 -10.73
C PRO A 149 -18.22 -15.28 -12.00
N GLY A 150 -17.40 -14.30 -12.36
CA GLY A 150 -16.65 -14.28 -13.62
C GLY A 150 -15.19 -13.83 -13.55
N HIS A 151 -14.78 -12.99 -12.59
CA HIS A 151 -13.51 -12.25 -12.69
C HIS A 151 -12.22 -13.09 -12.69
N HIS A 152 -12.27 -14.36 -12.25
CA HIS A 152 -11.16 -15.31 -12.31
C HIS A 152 -11.04 -16.05 -13.65
N SER A 153 -12.04 -15.98 -14.52
CA SER A 153 -12.05 -16.74 -15.77
C SER A 153 -11.44 -15.94 -16.93
N GLY A 154 -10.88 -16.65 -17.92
CA GLY A 154 -10.30 -16.06 -19.16
C GLY A 154 -8.79 -16.18 -19.30
N HIS A 155 -8.07 -16.58 -18.24
CA HIS A 155 -6.60 -16.78 -18.28
C HIS A 155 -6.17 -18.26 -18.35
N LYS A 156 -7.11 -19.19 -18.15
CA LYS A 156 -6.91 -20.65 -18.19
C LYS A 156 -7.93 -21.30 -19.09
N ALA A 157 -7.58 -22.48 -19.64
CA ALA A 157 -8.46 -23.29 -20.47
C ALA A 157 -9.53 -24.09 -19.66
N GLN A 158 -9.87 -23.65 -18.45
CA GLN A 158 -10.88 -24.27 -17.59
C GLN A 158 -11.46 -23.26 -16.57
N PRO A 159 -12.68 -23.49 -16.02
CA PRO A 159 -13.22 -22.71 -14.89
C PRO A 159 -12.32 -22.75 -13.65
N THR A 160 -12.22 -21.62 -12.95
CA THR A 160 -11.43 -21.45 -11.71
C THR A 160 -12.04 -20.39 -10.81
N GLY A 161 -11.81 -20.47 -9.50
CA GLY A 161 -12.28 -19.44 -8.55
C GLY A 161 -13.80 -19.27 -8.55
N PHE A 162 -14.53 -20.38 -8.71
CA PHE A 162 -15.98 -20.42 -8.90
C PHE A 162 -16.47 -19.79 -10.22
N CYS A 163 -15.58 -19.24 -11.04
CA CYS A 163 -15.91 -18.50 -12.24
C CYS A 163 -15.95 -19.40 -13.48
N ILE A 164 -17.04 -19.31 -14.24
CA ILE A 164 -17.20 -20.03 -15.52
C ILE A 164 -16.88 -19.09 -16.67
N TYR A 165 -17.77 -18.14 -17.00
CA TYR A 165 -17.49 -17.11 -17.99
C TYR A 165 -17.21 -15.77 -17.31
N ASN A 166 -16.30 -14.98 -17.85
CA ASN A 166 -15.93 -13.67 -17.32
C ASN A 166 -16.97 -12.64 -17.76
N ASN A 167 -18.01 -12.51 -16.93
CA ASN A 167 -19.17 -11.66 -17.18
C ASN A 167 -18.76 -10.20 -17.50
N VAL A 168 -17.88 -9.65 -16.68
CA VAL A 168 -17.39 -8.26 -16.79
C VAL A 168 -16.54 -8.05 -18.04
N ALA A 169 -15.62 -8.99 -18.34
CA ALA A 169 -14.77 -8.88 -19.52
C ALA A 169 -15.56 -9.01 -20.84
N ILE A 170 -16.51 -9.94 -20.90
CA ILE A 170 -17.39 -10.09 -22.07
C ILE A 170 -18.22 -8.81 -22.26
N ALA A 171 -18.81 -8.27 -21.19
CA ALA A 171 -19.58 -7.03 -21.26
C ALA A 171 -18.76 -5.83 -21.73
N ALA A 172 -17.51 -5.68 -21.27
CA ALA A 172 -16.62 -4.63 -21.75
C ALA A 172 -16.31 -4.76 -23.25
N LYS A 173 -15.93 -5.95 -23.73
CA LYS A 173 -15.68 -6.18 -25.18
C LYS A 173 -16.95 -6.01 -26.00
N TYR A 174 -18.11 -6.44 -25.49
CA TYR A 174 -19.41 -6.27 -26.13
C TYR A 174 -19.82 -4.80 -26.24
N ALA A 175 -19.66 -4.02 -25.16
CA ALA A 175 -19.94 -2.58 -25.16
C ALA A 175 -19.10 -1.84 -26.21
N ARG A 176 -17.83 -2.23 -26.37
CA ARG A 176 -16.98 -1.70 -27.44
C ARG A 176 -17.46 -2.12 -28.83
N LEU A 177 -17.79 -3.40 -29.01
CA LEU A 177 -18.25 -3.94 -30.30
C LEU A 177 -19.55 -3.28 -30.78
N LYS A 178 -20.58 -3.29 -29.93
CA LYS A 178 -21.95 -2.89 -30.26
C LYS A 178 -22.19 -1.39 -30.10
N HIS A 179 -21.71 -0.80 -29.00
CA HIS A 179 -21.99 0.60 -28.64
C HIS A 179 -20.83 1.56 -28.89
N LYS A 180 -19.69 1.05 -29.41
CA LYS A 180 -18.50 1.86 -29.73
C LYS A 180 -17.94 2.62 -28.54
N VAL A 181 -18.09 2.08 -27.32
CA VAL A 181 -17.47 2.63 -26.12
C VAL A 181 -15.95 2.54 -26.25
N ASN A 182 -15.26 3.66 -26.12
CA ASN A 182 -13.82 3.73 -26.30
C ASN A 182 -13.10 3.35 -25.00
N LYS A 183 -13.18 4.22 -23.98
CA LYS A 183 -12.48 4.04 -22.70
C LYS A 183 -13.38 3.37 -21.67
N ILE A 184 -13.00 2.18 -21.22
CA ILE A 184 -13.74 1.41 -20.21
C ILE A 184 -12.89 1.33 -18.94
N LEU A 185 -13.49 1.63 -17.79
CA LEU A 185 -12.91 1.29 -16.50
C LEU A 185 -13.55 -0.02 -16.02
N ILE A 186 -12.72 -0.98 -15.66
CA ILE A 186 -13.13 -2.12 -14.83
C ILE A 186 -12.55 -1.89 -13.44
N PHE A 187 -13.44 -1.69 -12.46
CA PHE A 187 -13.07 -1.47 -11.07
C PHE A 187 -13.45 -2.70 -10.26
N ASP A 188 -12.45 -3.43 -9.77
CA ASP A 188 -12.63 -4.65 -8.99
C ASP A 188 -12.26 -4.42 -7.52
N TRP A 189 -13.23 -4.63 -6.64
CA TRP A 189 -13.06 -4.55 -5.19
C TRP A 189 -13.31 -5.89 -4.48
N ASP A 190 -13.51 -6.97 -5.24
CA ASP A 190 -13.55 -8.32 -4.68
C ASP A 190 -12.23 -8.58 -3.94
N VAL A 191 -12.29 -9.28 -2.82
CA VAL A 191 -11.09 -9.47 -2.00
C VAL A 191 -10.00 -10.28 -2.71
N HIS A 192 -10.38 -11.05 -3.75
CA HIS A 192 -9.46 -11.81 -4.56
C HIS A 192 -9.06 -11.03 -5.82
N HIS A 193 -7.78 -11.12 -6.20
CA HIS A 193 -7.31 -10.48 -7.42
C HIS A 193 -8.04 -11.03 -8.66
N CYS A 194 -8.47 -10.13 -9.54
CA CYS A 194 -9.19 -10.43 -10.77
C CYS A 194 -8.29 -10.93 -11.92
N ASP A 195 -7.56 -12.01 -11.67
CA ASP A 195 -6.54 -12.55 -12.56
C ASP A 195 -7.02 -12.90 -13.98
N GLY A 196 -8.26 -13.37 -14.11
CA GLY A 196 -8.91 -13.55 -15.41
C GLY A 196 -9.11 -12.23 -16.16
N THR A 197 -9.73 -11.26 -15.51
CA THR A 197 -10.00 -9.93 -16.08
C THR A 197 -8.71 -9.16 -16.42
N GLU A 198 -7.72 -9.16 -15.51
CA GLU A 198 -6.37 -8.61 -15.75
C GLU A 198 -5.80 -9.21 -17.04
N SER A 199 -5.80 -10.54 -17.17
CA SER A 199 -5.24 -11.23 -18.33
C SER A 199 -5.90 -10.85 -19.65
N VAL A 200 -7.22 -10.66 -19.68
CA VAL A 200 -7.97 -10.33 -20.91
C VAL A 200 -7.64 -8.92 -21.43
N PHE A 201 -7.35 -7.98 -20.53
CA PHE A 201 -7.12 -6.58 -20.87
C PHE A 201 -5.68 -6.12 -20.70
N TYR A 202 -4.76 -7.02 -20.33
CA TYR A 202 -3.38 -6.66 -20.02
C TYR A 202 -2.69 -5.87 -21.15
N GLU A 203 -3.03 -6.15 -22.42
CA GLU A 203 -2.48 -5.46 -23.60
C GLU A 203 -3.43 -4.41 -24.21
N ASP A 204 -4.53 -4.06 -23.54
CA ASP A 204 -5.59 -3.17 -24.06
C ASP A 204 -5.42 -1.71 -23.57
N PRO A 205 -4.94 -0.77 -24.40
CA PRO A 205 -4.68 0.61 -23.96
C PRO A 205 -5.94 1.40 -23.59
N ASN A 206 -7.11 0.92 -24.01
CA ASN A 206 -8.39 1.60 -23.84
C ASN A 206 -9.24 1.00 -22.72
N THR A 207 -8.70 0.04 -21.97
CA THR A 207 -9.33 -0.48 -20.75
C THR A 207 -8.40 -0.25 -19.57
N LEU A 208 -8.86 0.48 -18.56
CA LEU A 208 -8.16 0.59 -17.28
C LEU A 208 -8.73 -0.49 -16.35
N VAL A 209 -7.88 -1.41 -15.89
CA VAL A 209 -8.23 -2.42 -14.88
C VAL A 209 -7.64 -1.96 -13.54
N ILE A 210 -8.51 -1.82 -12.54
CA ILE A 210 -8.12 -1.53 -11.16
C ILE A 210 -8.59 -2.70 -10.31
N SER A 211 -7.70 -3.27 -9.50
CA SER A 211 -8.06 -4.28 -8.50
C SER A 211 -7.54 -3.88 -7.13
N ILE A 212 -8.44 -3.84 -6.13
CA ILE A 212 -8.11 -3.74 -4.72
C ILE A 212 -8.37 -5.10 -4.09
N HIS A 213 -7.32 -5.79 -3.65
CA HIS A 213 -7.43 -7.19 -3.21
C HIS A 213 -6.48 -7.50 -2.06
N ARG A 214 -6.77 -8.57 -1.32
CA ARG A 214 -5.81 -9.15 -0.39
C ARG A 214 -4.71 -9.87 -1.18
N TYR A 215 -3.47 -9.54 -0.88
CA TYR A 215 -2.30 -10.02 -1.61
C TYR A 215 -1.38 -10.88 -0.74
N ASP A 216 -1.07 -10.42 0.47
CA ASP A 216 -0.14 -11.07 1.42
C ASP A 216 1.16 -11.55 0.74
N GLU A 217 1.82 -10.62 0.05
CA GLU A 217 3.06 -10.89 -0.72
C GLU A 217 2.90 -12.07 -1.70
N GLY A 218 1.74 -12.17 -2.35
CA GLY A 218 1.41 -13.21 -3.32
C GLY A 218 1.07 -14.57 -2.70
N GLN A 219 0.85 -14.65 -1.38
CA GLN A 219 0.48 -15.90 -0.71
C GLN A 219 -1.03 -16.14 -0.68
N PHE A 220 -1.85 -15.08 -0.70
CA PHE A 220 -3.31 -15.19 -0.71
C PHE A 220 -3.82 -15.66 -2.07
N TYR A 221 -4.98 -16.35 -2.12
CA TYR A 221 -5.58 -16.78 -3.39
C TYR A 221 -5.91 -15.56 -4.26
N PRO A 222 -5.66 -15.58 -5.58
CA PRO A 222 -5.16 -16.70 -6.41
C PRO A 222 -3.63 -16.75 -6.58
N ARG A 223 -2.85 -16.06 -5.74
CA ARG A 223 -1.39 -15.90 -5.81
C ARG A 223 -0.93 -15.12 -7.04
N SER A 224 -1.69 -14.08 -7.38
CA SER A 224 -1.38 -13.08 -8.40
C SER A 224 -1.82 -11.70 -7.90
N GLY A 225 -1.80 -10.67 -8.76
CA GLY A 225 -2.12 -9.30 -8.35
C GLY A 225 -0.92 -8.48 -7.87
N ASP A 226 0.28 -8.84 -8.33
CA ASP A 226 1.50 -8.10 -7.98
C ASP A 226 1.38 -6.61 -8.37
N PRO A 227 1.62 -5.65 -7.46
CA PRO A 227 1.67 -4.22 -7.76
C PRO A 227 2.70 -3.83 -8.84
N GLU A 228 3.69 -4.67 -9.15
CA GLU A 228 4.63 -4.48 -10.26
C GLU A 228 3.99 -4.71 -11.64
N LYS A 229 2.83 -5.39 -11.70
CA LYS A 229 2.09 -5.64 -12.94
C LYS A 229 1.27 -4.43 -13.33
N ILE A 230 1.92 -3.49 -14.00
CA ILE A 230 1.33 -2.21 -14.40
C ILE A 230 0.63 -2.23 -15.76
N GLY A 231 0.64 -3.36 -16.47
CA GLY A 231 0.08 -3.50 -17.82
C GLY A 231 1.09 -4.08 -18.80
N GLY A 232 0.60 -4.49 -19.96
CA GLY A 232 1.36 -5.07 -21.05
C GLY A 232 2.05 -4.02 -21.89
N LYS A 233 2.87 -4.46 -22.84
CA LYS A 233 3.72 -3.57 -23.65
C LYS A 233 2.92 -2.51 -24.41
N ASN A 234 1.69 -2.84 -24.82
CA ASN A 234 0.82 -1.93 -25.57
C ASN A 234 -0.14 -1.12 -24.68
N ALA A 235 -0.11 -1.34 -23.37
CA ALA A 235 -1.05 -0.78 -22.40
C ALA A 235 -0.39 -0.53 -21.03
N GLU A 236 0.87 -0.08 -21.03
CA GLU A 236 1.56 0.25 -19.79
C GLU A 236 0.74 1.24 -18.95
N PHE A 237 0.75 1.03 -17.64
CA PHE A 237 0.00 1.76 -16.63
C PHE A 237 -1.54 1.67 -16.74
N LYS A 238 -2.09 0.78 -17.60
CA LYS A 238 -3.53 0.47 -17.68
C LYS A 238 -3.98 -0.68 -16.78
N ASN A 239 -3.08 -1.23 -15.98
CA ASN A 239 -3.41 -2.16 -14.90
C ASN A 239 -2.90 -1.60 -13.58
N VAL A 240 -3.75 -1.50 -12.56
CA VAL A 240 -3.40 -0.96 -11.25
C VAL A 240 -3.83 -1.96 -10.17
N ASN A 241 -2.84 -2.56 -9.51
CA ASN A 241 -3.04 -3.53 -8.44
C ASN A 241 -2.72 -2.91 -7.09
N VAL A 242 -3.73 -2.81 -6.21
CA VAL A 242 -3.58 -2.39 -4.81
C VAL A 242 -3.69 -3.63 -3.93
N GLY A 243 -2.53 -4.22 -3.64
CA GLY A 243 -2.43 -5.46 -2.87
C GLY A 243 -2.29 -5.22 -1.36
N TRP A 244 -3.32 -5.57 -0.58
CA TRP A 244 -3.27 -5.52 0.88
C TRP A 244 -2.42 -6.66 1.45
N ASN A 245 -1.41 -6.32 2.24
CA ASN A 245 -0.64 -7.28 3.03
C ASN A 245 -1.15 -7.24 4.48
N VAL A 246 -2.14 -8.06 4.82
CA VAL A 246 -2.83 -7.96 6.13
C VAL A 246 -1.93 -8.30 7.31
N THR A 247 -0.74 -8.85 7.06
CA THR A 247 0.31 -9.07 8.07
C THR A 247 1.00 -7.78 8.51
N ASP A 248 0.86 -6.67 7.78
CA ASP A 248 1.51 -5.38 8.09
C ASP A 248 0.89 -4.64 9.28
N GLY A 249 -0.32 -5.03 9.70
CA GLY A 249 -1.06 -4.36 10.77
C GLY A 249 -2.48 -4.93 10.96
N PRO A 250 -3.40 -4.14 11.54
CA PRO A 250 -4.82 -4.49 11.54
C PRO A 250 -5.34 -4.72 10.11
N ALA A 251 -6.40 -5.52 9.99
CA ALA A 251 -7.07 -5.74 8.71
C ALA A 251 -7.55 -4.40 8.14
N PRO A 252 -7.32 -4.13 6.83
CA PRO A 252 -7.87 -2.95 6.18
C PRO A 252 -9.39 -2.89 6.30
N GLY A 253 -9.96 -1.70 6.41
CA GLY A 253 -11.40 -1.48 6.45
C GLY A 253 -11.82 -0.20 5.72
N TYR A 254 -12.97 0.36 6.12
CA TYR A 254 -13.57 1.54 5.50
C TYR A 254 -12.55 2.66 5.20
N ASP A 255 -11.77 3.06 6.20
CA ASP A 255 -10.79 4.16 6.09
C ASP A 255 -9.68 3.88 5.08
N ASP A 256 -9.25 2.62 4.94
CA ASP A 256 -8.23 2.21 3.97
C ASP A 256 -8.76 2.27 2.53
N TYR A 257 -10.02 1.88 2.32
CA TYR A 257 -10.68 1.97 1.02
C TYR A 257 -10.90 3.44 0.60
N VAL A 258 -11.33 4.29 1.53
CA VAL A 258 -11.44 5.75 1.30
C VAL A 258 -10.06 6.33 0.97
N TYR A 259 -9.03 5.99 1.75
CA TYR A 259 -7.67 6.48 1.51
C TYR A 259 -7.13 6.04 0.16
N ALA A 260 -7.27 4.76 -0.22
CA ALA A 260 -6.86 4.27 -1.53
C ALA A 260 -7.60 4.96 -2.67
N PHE A 261 -8.91 5.18 -2.52
CA PHE A 261 -9.67 5.90 -3.53
C PHE A 261 -9.21 7.36 -3.66
N ASP A 262 -9.19 8.12 -2.57
CA ASP A 262 -8.93 9.55 -2.61
C ASP A 262 -7.49 9.88 -2.99
N ARG A 263 -6.52 9.11 -2.48
CA ARG A 263 -5.10 9.38 -2.74
C ARG A 263 -4.65 8.89 -4.11
N LEU A 264 -5.17 7.75 -4.58
CA LEU A 264 -4.57 7.01 -5.70
C LEU A 264 -5.59 6.78 -6.82
N LEU A 265 -6.67 6.04 -6.55
CA LEU A 265 -7.52 5.50 -7.63
C LEU A 265 -8.42 6.56 -8.25
N GLY A 266 -9.09 7.37 -7.45
CA GLY A 266 -9.94 8.47 -7.93
C GLY A 266 -9.20 9.44 -8.84
N PRO A 267 -8.00 9.94 -8.47
CA PRO A 267 -7.15 10.75 -9.35
C PRO A 267 -6.83 10.06 -10.69
N ILE A 268 -6.37 8.80 -10.67
CA ILE A 268 -6.08 8.02 -11.89
C ILE A 268 -7.33 7.91 -12.77
N ILE A 269 -8.48 7.58 -12.17
CA ILE A 269 -9.74 7.38 -12.91
C ILE A 269 -10.21 8.70 -13.54
N LYS A 270 -10.06 9.82 -12.84
CA LYS A 270 -10.36 11.15 -13.40
C LYS A 270 -9.45 11.50 -14.57
N GLU A 271 -8.15 11.22 -14.47
CA GLU A 271 -7.19 11.44 -15.56
C GLU A 271 -7.46 10.50 -16.75
N PHE A 272 -7.85 9.25 -16.48
CA PHE A 272 -8.25 8.29 -17.52
C PHE A 272 -9.57 8.68 -18.21
N ALA A 273 -10.52 9.28 -17.47
CA ALA A 273 -11.82 9.75 -17.92
C ALA A 273 -12.63 8.67 -18.68
N PRO A 274 -13.13 7.62 -18.01
CA PRO A 274 -13.83 6.51 -18.66
C PRO A 274 -15.21 6.90 -19.21
N ASP A 275 -15.59 6.32 -20.35
CA ASP A 275 -16.89 6.48 -20.99
C ASP A 275 -17.96 5.55 -20.39
N PHE A 276 -17.53 4.48 -19.74
CA PHE A 276 -18.34 3.45 -19.09
C PHE A 276 -17.53 2.80 -17.96
N ILE A 277 -18.18 2.58 -16.81
CA ILE A 277 -17.58 1.91 -15.66
C ILE A 277 -18.31 0.59 -15.43
N ILE A 278 -17.55 -0.50 -15.35
CA ILE A 278 -18.05 -1.79 -14.88
C ILE A 278 -17.37 -2.09 -13.54
N ILE A 279 -18.17 -2.34 -12.51
CA ILE A 279 -17.68 -2.71 -11.18
C ILE A 279 -17.81 -4.22 -11.02
N SER A 280 -16.69 -4.92 -10.82
CA SER A 280 -16.68 -6.28 -10.32
C SER A 280 -16.98 -6.21 -8.82
N ALA A 281 -18.24 -6.37 -8.46
CA ALA A 281 -18.78 -6.10 -7.14
C ALA A 281 -18.79 -7.35 -6.25
N GLY A 282 -17.61 -7.79 -5.83
CA GLY A 282 -17.45 -8.81 -4.79
C GLY A 282 -17.60 -8.23 -3.39
N TYR A 283 -18.28 -8.94 -2.49
CA TYR A 283 -18.51 -8.44 -1.11
C TYR A 283 -17.80 -9.27 -0.04
N ASP A 284 -16.83 -10.09 -0.43
CA ASP A 284 -16.01 -10.91 0.47
C ASP A 284 -14.87 -10.13 1.16
N SER A 285 -14.65 -8.87 0.80
CA SER A 285 -13.83 -7.95 1.59
C SER A 285 -14.59 -7.32 2.76
N ALA A 286 -15.89 -7.61 2.90
CA ALA A 286 -16.71 -7.10 4.00
C ALA A 286 -16.42 -7.82 5.33
N LYS A 287 -16.49 -7.04 6.42
CA LYS A 287 -16.31 -7.53 7.78
C LYS A 287 -17.30 -8.66 8.08
N GLY A 288 -16.76 -9.82 8.47
CA GLY A 288 -17.55 -11.01 8.80
C GLY A 288 -17.74 -11.98 7.64
N ASP A 289 -17.16 -11.70 6.47
CA ASP A 289 -17.02 -12.71 5.41
C ASP A 289 -16.07 -13.84 5.86
N PRO A 290 -16.39 -15.12 5.57
CA PRO A 290 -15.57 -16.24 6.01
C PRO A 290 -14.24 -16.43 5.23
N LEU A 291 -14.05 -15.79 4.07
CA LEU A 291 -12.89 -16.03 3.19
C LEU A 291 -11.93 -14.85 3.09
N GLY A 292 -12.41 -13.61 3.10
CA GLY A 292 -11.55 -12.44 2.80
C GLY A 292 -10.60 -12.00 3.92
N CYS A 293 -11.05 -12.04 5.18
CA CYS A 293 -10.33 -11.47 6.34
C CYS A 293 -9.96 -9.98 6.19
N ILE A 294 -10.88 -9.20 5.61
CA ILE A 294 -10.82 -7.74 5.51
C ILE A 294 -12.00 -7.17 6.31
N ASP A 295 -11.85 -5.98 6.88
CA ASP A 295 -12.83 -5.32 7.74
C ASP A 295 -13.56 -4.17 7.03
N ASN A 296 -13.77 -4.27 5.71
CA ASN A 296 -14.54 -3.26 4.98
C ASN A 296 -16.02 -3.29 5.42
N THR A 297 -16.73 -2.19 5.26
CA THR A 297 -18.13 -2.08 5.70
C THR A 297 -19.03 -1.73 4.51
N PRO A 298 -20.36 -1.89 4.62
CA PRO A 298 -21.31 -1.39 3.62
C PRO A 298 -21.04 0.07 3.21
N GLN A 299 -20.64 0.93 4.16
CA GLN A 299 -20.29 2.33 3.89
C GLN A 299 -19.08 2.50 2.96
N GLY A 300 -18.13 1.56 2.95
CA GLY A 300 -16.98 1.61 2.05
C GLY A 300 -17.36 1.39 0.59
N TYR A 301 -18.24 0.41 0.35
CA TYR A 301 -18.82 0.19 -0.98
C TYR A 301 -19.69 1.37 -1.41
N GLN A 302 -20.46 1.97 -0.49
CA GLN A 302 -21.20 3.20 -0.78
C GLN A 302 -20.26 4.32 -1.22
N TYR A 303 -19.18 4.56 -0.48
CA TYR A 303 -18.22 5.62 -0.77
C TYR A 303 -17.66 5.49 -2.18
N ILE A 304 -17.13 4.32 -2.53
CA ILE A 304 -16.54 4.09 -3.86
C ILE A 304 -17.60 4.19 -4.96
N THR A 305 -18.80 3.61 -4.76
CA THR A 305 -19.88 3.68 -5.74
C THR A 305 -20.32 5.12 -6.01
N GLU A 306 -20.45 5.94 -4.96
CA GLU A 306 -20.79 7.35 -5.06
C GLU A 306 -19.73 8.09 -5.89
N LYS A 307 -18.45 7.94 -5.54
CA LYS A 307 -17.35 8.62 -6.23
C LYS A 307 -17.22 8.19 -7.69
N LEU A 308 -17.35 6.90 -7.99
CA LEU A 308 -17.33 6.41 -9.38
C LEU A 308 -18.50 6.99 -10.17
N SER A 309 -19.71 7.01 -9.60
CA SER A 309 -20.91 7.57 -10.23
C SER A 309 -20.81 9.08 -10.48
N GLN A 310 -20.06 9.81 -9.65
CA GLN A 310 -19.75 11.24 -9.86
C GLN A 310 -18.76 11.46 -11.02
N ILE A 311 -17.84 10.53 -11.26
CA ILE A 311 -16.87 10.62 -12.36
C ILE A 311 -17.52 10.22 -13.69
N CYS A 312 -18.27 9.12 -13.70
CA CYS A 312 -19.03 8.67 -14.87
C CYS A 312 -20.37 8.09 -14.41
N PRO A 313 -21.52 8.66 -14.84
CA PRO A 313 -22.83 8.21 -14.39
C PRO A 313 -23.22 6.83 -14.92
N LYS A 314 -22.60 6.39 -16.04
CA LYS A 314 -22.83 5.10 -16.68
C LYS A 314 -22.04 4.01 -15.95
N VAL A 315 -22.63 3.49 -14.88
CA VAL A 315 -22.05 2.46 -14.01
C VAL A 315 -22.85 1.17 -14.09
N LEU A 316 -22.17 0.04 -14.33
CA LEU A 316 -22.73 -1.30 -14.25
C LEU A 316 -22.01 -2.08 -13.16
N ALA A 317 -22.65 -2.30 -12.02
CA ALA A 317 -22.12 -3.15 -10.96
C ALA A 317 -22.57 -4.61 -11.17
N VAL A 318 -21.65 -5.56 -11.07
CA VAL A 318 -21.88 -6.98 -11.36
C VAL A 318 -21.40 -7.80 -10.17
N LEU A 319 -22.30 -8.58 -9.55
CA LEU A 319 -21.95 -9.40 -8.38
C LEU A 319 -20.85 -10.42 -8.72
N GLU A 320 -19.81 -10.47 -7.88
CA GLU A 320 -18.74 -11.48 -7.91
C GLU A 320 -18.81 -12.36 -6.63
N GLY A 321 -17.82 -12.26 -5.72
CA GLY A 321 -17.73 -12.97 -4.43
C GLY A 321 -18.60 -12.38 -3.31
N GLY A 322 -18.38 -12.87 -2.07
CA GLY A 322 -19.15 -12.53 -0.86
C GLY A 322 -20.00 -13.70 -0.35
N TYR A 323 -19.63 -14.28 0.79
CA TYR A 323 -20.07 -15.61 1.23
C TYR A 323 -20.73 -15.64 2.61
N ASN A 324 -20.76 -14.50 3.31
CA ASN A 324 -21.69 -14.26 4.40
C ASN A 324 -23.00 -13.68 3.84
N LEU A 325 -24.09 -14.45 3.87
CA LEU A 325 -25.35 -14.10 3.18
C LEU A 325 -25.94 -12.75 3.60
N ASP A 326 -25.91 -12.45 4.90
CA ASP A 326 -26.51 -11.24 5.45
C ASP A 326 -25.66 -10.02 5.09
N VAL A 327 -24.36 -10.10 5.37
CA VAL A 327 -23.41 -9.00 5.08
C VAL A 327 -23.31 -8.74 3.58
N THR A 328 -23.34 -9.79 2.75
CA THR A 328 -23.34 -9.66 1.28
C THR A 328 -24.58 -8.93 0.80
N ALA A 329 -25.76 -9.26 1.33
CA ALA A 329 -27.01 -8.59 0.98
C ALA A 329 -27.01 -7.12 1.42
N ASP A 330 -26.48 -6.81 2.61
CA ASP A 330 -26.33 -5.45 3.11
C ASP A 330 -25.39 -4.62 2.21
N CYS A 331 -24.25 -5.17 1.81
CA CYS A 331 -23.28 -4.47 0.95
C CYS A 331 -23.81 -4.27 -0.48
N ALA A 332 -24.55 -5.25 -1.01
CA ALA A 332 -25.24 -5.14 -2.30
C ALA A 332 -26.32 -4.06 -2.27
N LEU A 333 -27.13 -4.03 -1.21
CA LEU A 333 -28.11 -2.96 -1.00
C LEU A 333 -27.43 -1.59 -0.89
N ALA A 334 -26.33 -1.50 -0.15
CA ALA A 334 -25.58 -0.26 0.00
C ALA A 334 -25.05 0.27 -1.35
N THR A 335 -24.58 -0.64 -2.21
CA THR A 335 -24.19 -0.32 -3.59
C THR A 335 -25.39 0.21 -4.40
N LEU A 336 -26.52 -0.50 -4.38
CA LEU A 336 -27.73 -0.09 -5.09
C LEU A 336 -28.25 1.28 -4.62
N GLN A 337 -28.24 1.55 -3.32
CA GLN A 337 -28.63 2.84 -2.74
C GLN A 337 -27.83 3.99 -3.35
N GLN A 338 -26.51 3.84 -3.54
CA GLN A 338 -25.69 4.88 -4.16
C GLN A 338 -25.94 5.00 -5.67
N LEU A 339 -26.20 3.90 -6.37
CA LEU A 339 -26.65 3.95 -7.76
C LEU A 339 -27.98 4.71 -7.92
N MET A 340 -28.88 4.56 -6.93
CA MET A 340 -30.14 5.31 -6.81
C MET A 340 -29.93 6.77 -6.36
N ARG A 341 -28.72 7.15 -5.93
CA ARG A 341 -28.37 8.46 -5.35
C ARG A 341 -29.06 8.75 -4.02
N VAL A 342 -29.27 7.73 -3.20
CA VAL A 342 -29.71 7.90 -1.81
C VAL A 342 -28.63 8.68 -1.05
N PRO A 343 -28.94 9.84 -0.45
CA PRO A 343 -27.97 10.63 0.28
C PRO A 343 -27.31 9.82 1.40
N GLN A 344 -25.99 9.89 1.48
CA GLN A 344 -25.20 9.24 2.52
C GLN A 344 -24.17 10.23 3.05
N GLU A 345 -24.10 10.38 4.37
CA GLU A 345 -23.01 11.11 5.01
C GLU A 345 -21.83 10.18 5.23
N PHE A 346 -20.64 10.65 4.87
CA PHE A 346 -19.37 9.96 5.09
C PHE A 346 -18.55 10.69 6.15
N PRO A 347 -17.85 9.97 7.03
CA PRO A 347 -16.94 10.57 8.00
C PRO A 347 -15.95 11.56 7.34
N ALA A 348 -15.86 12.77 7.90
CA ALA A 348 -14.94 13.80 7.38
C ALA A 348 -13.45 13.46 7.64
N THR A 349 -13.19 12.58 8.60
CA THR A 349 -11.85 12.14 8.97
C THR A 349 -11.76 10.63 8.92
N ILE A 350 -10.72 10.14 8.27
CA ILE A 350 -10.36 8.72 8.21
C ILE A 350 -9.04 8.49 8.97
N GLN A 351 -8.84 7.26 9.46
CA GLN A 351 -7.61 6.75 10.05
C GLN A 351 -7.20 5.44 9.35
N PRO A 352 -6.64 5.51 8.13
CA PRO A 352 -6.20 4.31 7.42
C PRO A 352 -5.15 3.55 8.24
N THR A 353 -5.20 2.23 8.15
CA THR A 353 -4.23 1.34 8.79
C THR A 353 -2.88 1.44 8.11
N LYS A 354 -1.85 0.89 8.78
CA LYS A 354 -0.51 0.76 8.18
C LYS A 354 -0.52 -0.08 6.90
N CYS A 355 -1.34 -1.14 6.85
CA CYS A 355 -1.51 -1.95 5.65
C CYS A 355 -2.05 -1.09 4.49
N GLY A 356 -3.10 -0.30 4.76
CA GLY A 356 -3.67 0.68 3.83
C GLY A 356 -2.63 1.64 3.27
N VAL A 357 -1.92 2.31 4.18
CA VAL A 357 -0.91 3.31 3.83
C VAL A 357 0.24 2.72 3.02
N ASN A 358 0.72 1.53 3.39
CA ASN A 358 1.81 0.84 2.69
C ASN A 358 1.42 0.47 1.27
N ALA A 359 0.28 -0.22 1.07
CA ALA A 359 -0.13 -0.67 -0.25
C ALA A 359 -0.40 0.50 -1.21
N VAL A 360 -1.03 1.57 -0.72
CA VAL A 360 -1.23 2.80 -1.51
C VAL A 360 0.12 3.44 -1.86
N THR A 361 1.04 3.53 -0.92
CA THR A 361 2.37 4.14 -1.17
C THR A 361 3.17 3.34 -2.20
N THR A 362 3.23 2.02 -2.05
CA THR A 362 3.85 1.12 -3.03
C THR A 362 3.26 1.32 -4.42
N THR A 363 1.93 1.37 -4.52
CA THR A 363 1.25 1.53 -5.82
C THR A 363 1.51 2.92 -6.41
N VAL A 364 1.46 3.99 -5.61
CA VAL A 364 1.83 5.35 -6.05
C VAL A 364 3.25 5.36 -6.61
N ASP A 365 4.22 4.73 -5.93
CA ASP A 365 5.61 4.71 -6.39
C ASP A 365 5.79 4.05 -7.76
N LYS A 366 4.95 3.06 -8.09
CA LYS A 366 4.97 2.38 -9.40
C LYS A 366 4.28 3.17 -10.50
N HIS A 367 3.29 3.98 -10.14
CA HIS A 367 2.40 4.63 -11.11
C HIS A 367 2.67 6.11 -11.32
N LYS A 368 3.38 6.79 -10.40
CA LYS A 368 3.59 8.25 -10.41
C LYS A 368 4.40 8.79 -11.58
N GLU A 369 5.19 7.95 -12.25
CA GLU A 369 5.95 8.37 -13.45
C GLU A 369 5.03 8.60 -14.66
N PHE A 370 3.90 7.89 -14.71
CA PHE A 370 2.93 7.99 -15.80
C PHE A 370 1.74 8.88 -15.42
N TRP A 371 1.13 8.62 -14.26
CA TRP A 371 -0.08 9.32 -13.82
C TRP A 371 0.31 10.62 -13.12
N THR A 372 0.33 11.71 -13.90
CA THR A 372 0.80 13.01 -13.43
C THR A 372 0.00 13.54 -12.24
N CYS A 373 -1.29 13.22 -12.17
CA CYS A 373 -2.15 13.57 -11.03
C CYS A 373 -1.55 13.14 -9.68
N LEU A 374 -0.84 12.01 -9.61
CA LEU A 374 -0.31 11.43 -8.36
C LEU A 374 0.83 12.23 -7.74
N THR A 375 1.42 13.14 -8.50
CA THR A 375 2.49 14.05 -8.06
C THR A 375 1.99 15.48 -7.83
N SER A 376 0.67 15.69 -7.77
CA SER A 376 0.12 16.98 -7.35
C SER A 376 0.47 17.27 -5.88
N ASN A 377 0.74 18.54 -5.57
CA ASN A 377 1.08 18.98 -4.21
C ASN A 377 -0.02 18.60 -3.20
N ASP A 378 -1.29 18.81 -3.56
CA ASP A 378 -2.43 18.49 -2.70
C ASP A 378 -2.47 17.01 -2.30
N LEU A 379 -2.22 16.10 -3.26
CA LEU A 379 -2.18 14.67 -2.96
C LEU A 379 -0.94 14.26 -2.17
N MET A 380 0.21 14.90 -2.41
CA MET A 380 1.41 14.69 -1.59
C MET A 380 1.19 15.16 -0.16
N GLU A 381 0.56 16.32 0.06
CA GLU A 381 0.20 16.83 1.38
C GLU A 381 -0.82 15.92 2.07
N TYR A 382 -1.84 15.48 1.34
CA TYR A 382 -2.80 14.48 1.81
C TYR A 382 -2.09 13.21 2.26
N GLN A 383 -1.16 12.67 1.46
CA GLN A 383 -0.38 11.48 1.82
C GLN A 383 0.49 11.68 3.05
N LYS A 384 1.16 12.84 3.15
CA LYS A 384 2.05 13.20 4.27
C LYS A 384 1.32 13.19 5.62
N LYS A 385 0.01 13.49 5.64
CA LYS A 385 -0.83 13.39 6.84
C LYS A 385 -0.89 11.96 7.41
N TYR A 386 -0.80 10.93 6.57
CA TYR A 386 -1.02 9.52 6.95
C TYR A 386 0.25 8.67 6.95
N ILE A 387 1.25 9.04 6.16
CA ILE A 387 2.58 8.40 6.19
C ILE A 387 3.32 8.69 7.52
N GLY A 388 2.78 9.60 8.33
CA GLY A 388 3.50 10.24 9.42
C GLY A 388 4.55 11.17 8.82
N GLN A 389 4.76 12.35 9.42
CA GLN A 389 5.78 13.31 8.99
C GLN A 389 7.23 12.79 9.11
N THR A 390 7.46 11.48 9.19
CA THR A 390 8.70 10.87 9.65
C THR A 390 9.14 9.61 8.89
N ALA A 391 8.39 9.11 7.91
CA ALA A 391 8.89 8.02 7.05
C ALA A 391 10.13 8.45 6.22
N ASP A 392 10.30 9.76 6.06
CA ASP A 392 11.40 10.34 5.29
C ASP A 392 12.54 10.91 6.17
N LEU A 393 12.44 10.73 7.49
CA LEU A 393 13.39 11.24 8.48
C LEU A 393 13.85 10.09 9.38
N ILE A 394 14.84 9.28 8.97
CA ILE A 394 15.88 8.71 9.84
C ILE A 394 16.92 7.99 8.96
N SER A 395 18.18 8.31 9.25
CA SER A 395 19.38 7.71 8.70
C SER A 395 19.53 6.22 9.06
N GLY A 396 19.97 5.41 8.10
CA GLY A 396 20.79 4.19 8.28
C GLY A 396 20.28 2.99 9.08
N GLY A 397 19.17 3.10 9.82
CA GLY A 397 18.62 2.03 10.65
C GLY A 397 17.71 1.06 9.88
N HIS A 398 17.59 -0.18 10.35
CA HIS A 398 16.57 -1.11 9.84
C HIS A 398 15.17 -0.56 10.21
N LEU A 399 14.38 -0.17 9.21
CA LEU A 399 13.02 0.39 9.39
C LEU A 399 12.09 -0.49 10.24
N GLN A 400 12.36 -1.80 10.31
CA GLN A 400 11.60 -2.77 11.11
C GLN A 400 11.79 -2.62 12.63
N SER A 401 12.78 -1.85 13.11
CA SER A 401 13.07 -1.73 14.55
C SER A 401 12.51 -0.47 15.21
N PHE A 402 11.73 0.37 14.52
CA PHE A 402 11.26 1.66 15.04
C PHE A 402 9.74 1.82 14.90
N GLN A 403 9.12 2.42 15.92
CA GLN A 403 7.79 3.03 15.84
C GLN A 403 7.94 4.51 16.20
N ILE A 404 7.40 5.39 15.37
CA ILE A 404 7.48 6.84 15.59
C ILE A 404 6.08 7.36 15.90
N LYS A 405 5.94 8.14 16.98
CA LYS A 405 4.69 8.77 17.41
C LYS A 405 5.00 10.20 17.80
N ASP A 406 4.65 11.15 16.94
CA ASP A 406 4.86 12.59 17.17
C ASP A 406 6.27 12.89 17.72
N ASP A 407 6.36 13.34 18.97
CA ASP A 407 7.57 13.74 19.67
C ASP A 407 8.38 12.58 20.28
N VAL A 408 8.01 11.32 19.99
CA VAL A 408 8.59 10.11 20.56
C VAL A 408 8.94 9.05 19.51
N ILE A 409 10.02 8.31 19.75
CA ILE A 409 10.42 7.10 19.02
C ILE A 409 10.50 5.92 20.00
N ILE A 410 9.90 4.80 19.63
CA ILE A 410 10.05 3.50 20.28
C ILE A 410 10.99 2.66 19.42
N LYS A 411 12.14 2.26 19.96
CA LYS A 411 13.15 1.45 19.27
C LYS A 411 13.23 0.07 19.90
N THR A 412 13.03 -0.99 19.11
CA THR A 412 13.38 -2.35 19.52
C THR A 412 14.90 -2.50 19.51
N THR A 413 15.49 -2.90 20.62
CA THR A 413 16.94 -2.87 20.81
C THR A 413 17.55 -4.25 20.94
N LYS A 414 18.88 -4.30 20.78
CA LYS A 414 19.67 -5.46 21.18
C LYS A 414 19.92 -5.40 22.69
N LYS A 415 20.14 -6.56 23.30
CA LYS A 415 20.37 -6.72 24.75
C LYS A 415 21.42 -5.76 25.33
N GLY A 416 22.51 -5.52 24.61
CA GLY A 416 23.57 -4.62 25.08
C GLY A 416 23.14 -3.15 25.13
N GLU A 417 22.39 -2.69 24.14
CA GLU A 417 21.86 -1.33 24.11
C GLU A 417 20.77 -1.13 25.17
N PHE A 418 19.85 -2.09 25.31
CA PHE A 418 18.85 -2.07 26.38
C PHE A 418 19.51 -1.99 27.76
N GLN A 419 20.51 -2.84 28.01
CA GLN A 419 21.25 -2.87 29.27
C GLN A 419 21.97 -1.56 29.55
N PHE A 420 22.51 -0.89 28.53
CA PHE A 420 23.10 0.43 28.71
C PHE A 420 22.06 1.44 29.20
N TYR A 421 20.95 1.58 28.48
CA TYR A 421 19.89 2.54 28.84
C TYR A 421 19.24 2.24 30.20
N SER A 422 19.09 0.96 30.57
CA SER A 422 18.54 0.56 31.87
C SER A 422 19.42 0.95 33.05
N THR A 423 20.71 1.27 32.82
CA THR A 423 21.64 1.66 33.88
C THR A 423 21.80 3.17 34.06
N LEU A 424 21.25 3.99 33.15
CA LEU A 424 21.52 5.44 33.15
C LEU A 424 21.15 6.13 34.46
N ASN A 425 20.00 5.74 35.03
CA ASN A 425 19.45 6.33 36.26
C ASN A 425 19.53 5.38 37.47
N ASP A 426 20.24 4.27 37.38
CA ASP A 426 20.44 3.34 38.49
C ASP A 426 21.54 3.84 39.42
N GLN A 427 21.17 4.37 40.59
CA GLN A 427 22.10 4.89 41.60
C GLN A 427 23.06 3.82 42.15
N LYS A 428 22.74 2.54 42.02
CA LYS A 428 23.63 1.45 42.44
C LYS A 428 24.66 1.09 41.38
N ASN A 429 24.55 1.66 40.18
CA ASN A 429 25.48 1.38 39.10
C ASN A 429 26.86 2.02 39.39
N PRO A 430 27.98 1.27 39.27
CA PRO A 430 29.32 1.83 39.51
C PRO A 430 29.72 2.96 38.53
N PHE A 431 28.97 3.14 37.44
CA PHE A 431 29.14 4.21 36.46
C PHE A 431 28.04 5.28 36.56
N TYR A 432 27.27 5.36 37.65
CA TYR A 432 26.18 6.34 37.79
C TYR A 432 26.63 7.79 37.54
N GLU A 433 27.70 8.24 38.20
CA GLU A 433 28.28 9.58 37.99
C GLU A 433 28.73 9.81 36.53
N GLU A 434 29.26 8.77 35.88
CA GLU A 434 29.61 8.85 34.46
C GLU A 434 28.36 8.94 33.58
N ASN A 435 27.32 8.16 33.88
CA ASN A 435 26.04 8.18 33.17
C ASN A 435 25.38 9.55 33.27
N GLN A 436 25.33 10.16 34.45
CA GLN A 436 24.73 11.49 34.64
C GLN A 436 25.51 12.57 33.87
N ARG A 437 26.82 12.44 33.73
CA ARG A 437 27.62 13.34 32.87
C ARG A 437 27.36 13.13 31.38
N LEU A 438 27.13 11.88 30.96
CA LEU A 438 27.00 11.53 29.54
C LEU A 438 25.56 11.61 28.99
N ILE A 439 24.54 11.47 29.85
CA ILE A 439 23.13 11.39 29.43
C ILE A 439 22.67 12.65 28.68
N ARG A 440 23.25 13.82 29.00
CA ARG A 440 22.95 15.09 28.32
C ARG A 440 23.27 15.08 26.83
N PHE A 441 24.19 14.22 26.38
CA PHE A 441 24.55 14.08 24.98
C PHE A 441 23.62 13.14 24.22
N MET A 442 22.75 12.40 24.91
CA MET A 442 21.87 11.37 24.33
C MET A 442 20.47 11.93 24.07
N PRO A 443 19.67 11.27 23.21
CA PRO A 443 18.24 11.53 23.16
C PRO A 443 17.63 11.33 24.54
N LYS A 444 16.70 12.20 24.93
CA LYS A 444 15.98 12.07 26.21
C LYS A 444 15.28 10.70 26.26
N LEU A 445 15.69 9.87 27.21
CA LEU A 445 15.02 8.60 27.52
C LEU A 445 13.70 8.89 28.23
N ILE A 446 12.61 8.28 27.76
CA ILE A 446 11.25 8.43 28.29
C ILE A 446 10.86 7.20 29.09
N SER A 447 10.98 6.01 28.50
CA SER A 447 10.63 4.75 29.16
C SER A 447 11.41 3.56 28.60
N LEU A 448 11.38 2.46 29.34
CA LEU A 448 12.00 1.18 28.99
C LEU A 448 10.95 0.08 29.14
N ASP A 449 10.90 -0.85 28.19
CA ASP A 449 10.09 -2.06 28.30
C ASP A 449 10.97 -3.31 28.18
N GLN A 450 11.05 -4.02 29.30
CA GLN A 450 11.86 -5.23 29.42
C GLN A 450 11.26 -6.43 28.68
N GLN A 451 9.93 -6.50 28.52
CA GLN A 451 9.27 -7.64 27.83
C GLN A 451 9.57 -7.59 26.34
N SER A 452 9.43 -6.42 25.73
CA SER A 452 9.70 -6.22 24.29
C SER A 452 11.15 -5.85 23.97
N CYS A 453 12.01 -5.69 24.99
CA CYS A 453 13.38 -5.19 24.86
C CYS A 453 13.44 -3.88 24.06
N SER A 454 12.52 -2.95 24.36
CA SER A 454 12.38 -1.68 23.65
C SER A 454 12.70 -0.48 24.54
N ILE A 455 13.18 0.58 23.90
CA ILE A 455 13.47 1.86 24.54
C ILE A 455 12.63 2.95 23.88
N THR A 456 12.04 3.82 24.69
CA THR A 456 11.25 4.97 24.24
C THR A 456 12.04 6.24 24.48
N MET A 457 12.25 7.06 23.44
CA MET A 457 13.09 8.25 23.50
C MET A 457 12.44 9.42 22.74
N GLU A 458 12.93 10.64 22.96
CA GLU A 458 12.51 11.80 22.15
C GLU A 458 12.75 11.56 20.65
N ASN A 459 11.79 12.00 19.84
CA ASN A 459 11.93 12.07 18.40
C ASN A 459 12.70 13.34 18.02
N LEU A 460 13.96 13.19 17.62
CA LEU A 460 14.82 14.31 17.22
C LEU A 460 14.38 15.01 15.94
N THR A 461 13.47 14.38 15.18
CA THR A 461 12.96 14.89 13.91
C THR A 461 11.61 15.59 14.07
N TYR A 462 11.01 15.52 15.26
CA TYR A 462 9.71 16.12 15.51
C TYR A 462 9.75 17.65 15.44
N GLY A 463 8.76 18.23 14.76
CA GLY A 463 8.65 19.67 14.56
C GLY A 463 9.75 20.26 13.66
N LEU A 464 10.41 19.42 12.86
CA LEU A 464 11.22 19.85 11.72
C LEU A 464 10.37 19.81 10.46
N GLU A 465 10.64 20.70 9.52
CA GLU A 465 9.92 20.81 8.24
C GLU A 465 10.75 20.19 7.11
N ASN A 466 12.04 20.53 7.03
CA ASN A 466 12.93 20.12 5.94
C ASN A 466 14.33 19.70 6.44
N GLY A 467 14.47 19.16 7.65
CA GLY A 467 15.77 18.86 8.25
C GLY A 467 16.70 18.00 7.37
N SER A 468 17.93 18.48 7.14
CA SER A 468 19.03 17.67 6.63
C SER A 468 19.67 16.89 7.77
N ILE A 469 20.01 15.63 7.52
CA ILE A 469 20.44 14.66 8.53
C ILE A 469 21.74 14.01 8.10
N ILE A 470 22.69 13.89 9.02
CA ILE A 470 23.88 13.06 8.85
C ILE A 470 24.16 12.23 10.10
N ASP A 471 24.38 10.94 9.88
CA ASP A 471 24.74 9.95 10.90
C ASP A 471 26.20 9.54 10.70
N LEU A 472 27.04 9.94 11.64
CA LEU A 472 28.48 9.69 11.63
C LEU A 472 28.82 8.57 12.60
N LYS A 473 29.16 7.40 12.05
CA LYS A 473 29.61 6.25 12.84
C LYS A 473 31.01 6.46 13.36
N MET A 474 31.16 6.48 14.68
CA MET A 474 32.41 6.77 15.36
C MET A 474 33.24 5.51 15.64
N GLY A 475 34.56 5.67 15.60
CA GLY A 475 35.54 4.63 15.89
C GLY A 475 36.25 4.11 14.65
N TYR A 476 37.55 3.85 14.72
CA TYR A 476 38.31 3.17 13.65
C TYR A 476 38.24 1.65 13.77
N LYS A 477 37.84 1.12 14.93
CA LYS A 477 37.53 -0.29 15.18
C LYS A 477 36.16 -0.44 15.84
N THR A 478 35.17 -0.88 15.06
CA THR A 478 33.75 -0.91 15.46
C THR A 478 33.24 -2.29 15.88
N TYR A 479 34.08 -3.33 15.95
CA TYR A 479 33.65 -4.68 16.33
C TYR A 479 33.88 -4.99 17.82
N ASN A 480 33.05 -5.86 18.38
CA ASN A 480 33.25 -6.44 19.70
C ASN A 480 34.36 -7.52 19.64
N PRO A 481 35.33 -7.55 20.57
CA PRO A 481 36.39 -8.55 20.57
C PRO A 481 35.91 -10.00 20.72
N ASN A 482 34.74 -10.23 21.30
CA ASN A 482 34.08 -11.54 21.39
C ASN A 482 33.12 -11.80 20.21
N GLY A 483 33.13 -10.94 19.18
CA GLY A 483 32.34 -11.11 17.97
C GLY A 483 32.82 -12.29 17.11
N SER A 484 31.93 -12.87 16.31
CA SER A 484 32.28 -13.95 15.38
C SER A 484 33.37 -13.53 14.39
N ALA A 485 34.19 -14.50 13.94
CA ALA A 485 35.26 -14.26 12.97
C ALA A 485 34.75 -13.55 11.71
N LEU A 486 33.62 -14.01 11.16
CA LEU A 486 32.93 -13.38 10.03
C LEU A 486 32.55 -11.91 10.27
N LYS A 487 32.11 -11.56 11.48
CA LYS A 487 31.74 -10.18 11.82
C LYS A 487 32.97 -9.29 11.95
N LYS A 488 34.03 -9.79 12.59
CA LYS A 488 35.31 -9.09 12.68
C LYS A 488 35.87 -8.82 11.28
N GLU A 489 35.89 -9.83 10.42
CA GLU A 489 36.36 -9.70 9.04
C GLU A 489 35.54 -8.66 8.25
N LYS A 490 34.20 -8.69 8.36
CA LYS A 490 33.33 -7.69 7.73
C LYS A 490 33.64 -6.26 8.20
N GLU A 491 33.79 -6.02 9.50
CA GLU A 491 34.08 -4.68 10.02
C GLU A 491 35.51 -4.22 9.68
N ILE A 492 36.50 -5.13 9.68
CA ILE A 492 37.86 -4.82 9.21
C ILE A 492 37.85 -4.47 7.73
N LYS A 493 37.13 -5.23 6.89
CA LYS A 493 37.00 -4.94 5.46
C LYS A 493 36.32 -3.59 5.22
N LYS A 494 35.29 -3.25 6.00
CA LYS A 494 34.66 -1.93 5.96
C LYS A 494 35.66 -0.83 6.32
N ALA A 495 36.36 -0.96 7.45
CA ALA A 495 37.36 0.01 7.90
C ALA A 495 38.47 0.21 6.85
N LYS A 496 38.90 -0.84 6.14
CA LYS A 496 39.89 -0.75 5.06
C LYS A 496 39.37 -0.15 3.75
N SER A 497 38.06 -0.16 3.51
CA SER A 497 37.44 0.29 2.24
C SER A 497 36.81 1.68 2.33
N CYS A 498 36.99 2.37 3.46
CA CYS A 498 36.61 3.75 3.69
C CYS A 498 37.72 4.45 4.50
N ASP A 499 37.73 5.78 4.53
CA ASP A 499 38.75 6.55 5.26
C ASP A 499 38.57 6.52 6.79
N GLN A 500 37.75 5.61 7.32
CA GLN A 500 37.49 5.47 8.75
C GLN A 500 38.75 5.15 9.56
N ILE A 501 39.72 4.46 8.95
CA ILE A 501 41.04 4.24 9.59
C ILE A 501 41.82 5.54 9.73
N ILE A 502 41.66 6.47 8.79
CA ILE A 502 42.39 7.74 8.72
C ILE A 502 41.69 8.81 9.55
N MET A 503 40.37 8.97 9.40
CA MET A 503 39.54 10.00 10.02
C MET A 503 39.00 9.61 11.40
N GLY A 504 38.93 8.31 11.71
CA GLY A 504 38.32 7.80 12.95
C GLY A 504 36.79 7.74 12.94
N PHE A 505 36.12 8.04 11.82
CA PHE A 505 34.67 7.90 11.63
C PHE A 505 34.27 7.71 10.16
N ARG A 506 33.01 7.35 9.90
CA ARG A 506 32.41 7.23 8.56
C ARG A 506 30.97 7.70 8.53
N ILE A 507 30.44 8.02 7.35
CA ILE A 507 28.99 8.26 7.17
C ILE A 507 28.25 6.91 7.18
N ALA A 508 27.31 6.72 8.11
CA ALA A 508 26.38 5.59 8.13
C ALA A 508 25.10 5.88 7.33
N GLY A 509 24.68 7.14 7.30
CA GLY A 509 23.59 7.62 6.47
C GLY A 509 23.63 9.14 6.36
N VAL A 510 23.16 9.66 5.23
CA VAL A 510 23.07 11.10 4.99
C VAL A 510 21.88 11.41 4.08
N LYS A 511 21.12 12.42 4.47
CA LYS A 511 20.05 13.04 3.69
C LYS A 511 20.28 14.55 3.69
N ILE A 512 20.43 15.14 2.51
CA ILE A 512 20.56 16.60 2.35
C ILE A 512 19.42 17.07 1.47
N ARG A 513 18.76 18.15 1.90
CA ARG A 513 17.68 18.80 1.18
C ARG A 513 18.12 20.17 0.67
N ASP A 514 17.61 20.55 -0.50
CA ASP A 514 17.84 21.86 -1.09
C ASP A 514 16.83 22.91 -0.61
N GLN A 515 16.84 24.05 -1.30
CA GLN A 515 16.08 25.26 -0.98
C GLN A 515 14.56 25.08 -1.08
N ILE A 516 14.08 24.06 -1.81
CA ILE A 516 12.64 23.76 -1.94
C ILE A 516 12.24 22.50 -1.15
N GLY A 517 13.13 21.99 -0.30
CA GLY A 517 12.92 20.76 0.46
C GLY A 517 13.13 19.47 -0.33
N ALA A 518 13.59 19.57 -1.58
CA ALA A 518 13.86 18.42 -2.43
C ALA A 518 15.16 17.73 -1.97
N LEU A 519 15.14 16.40 -1.98
CA LEU A 519 16.24 15.58 -1.51
C LEU A 519 17.35 15.52 -2.58
N THR A 520 18.49 16.16 -2.31
CA THR A 520 19.64 16.22 -3.23
C THR A 520 20.69 15.17 -2.95
N VAL A 521 20.76 14.72 -1.69
CA VAL A 521 21.60 13.58 -1.29
C VAL A 521 20.74 12.62 -0.49
N ASN A 522 20.78 11.34 -0.87
CA ASN A 522 20.16 10.26 -0.12
C ASN A 522 21.05 9.02 -0.19
N LYS A 523 21.77 8.74 0.91
CA LYS A 523 22.62 7.56 1.01
C LYS A 523 22.45 6.91 2.38
N ASN A 524 22.36 5.59 2.42
CA ASN A 524 22.29 4.81 3.65
C ASN A 524 23.15 3.53 3.52
N GLY A 525 23.44 2.87 4.64
CA GLY A 525 24.05 1.54 4.62
C GLY A 525 25.35 1.49 3.82
N SER A 526 25.47 0.50 2.92
CA SER A 526 26.65 0.35 2.04
C SER A 526 26.88 1.51 1.10
N ASP A 527 25.81 2.18 0.69
CA ASP A 527 25.89 3.24 -0.31
C ASP A 527 26.38 4.53 0.33
N ALA A 528 26.17 4.72 1.64
CA ALA A 528 26.73 5.85 2.38
C ALA A 528 28.23 5.71 2.60
N TYR A 529 28.70 4.61 3.22
CA TYR A 529 30.11 4.55 3.62
C TYR A 529 31.08 4.22 2.47
N LYS A 530 30.59 3.72 1.33
CA LYS A 530 31.41 3.53 0.12
C LYS A 530 31.43 4.78 -0.76
N TRP A 531 30.61 5.78 -0.49
CA TRP A 531 30.49 6.94 -1.37
C TRP A 531 31.60 7.96 -1.15
N ILE A 532 32.00 8.16 0.10
CA ILE A 532 33.09 9.09 0.46
C ILE A 532 34.44 8.36 0.35
N ARG A 533 35.37 8.96 -0.40
CA ARG A 533 36.68 8.39 -0.73
C ARG A 533 37.87 9.25 -0.31
N ASN A 534 37.63 10.44 0.25
CA ASN A 534 38.68 11.32 0.79
C ASN A 534 38.14 12.39 1.75
N ASP A 535 39.06 13.03 2.47
CA ASP A 535 38.85 14.13 3.43
C ASP A 535 38.07 15.31 2.85
N LYS A 536 38.35 15.67 1.59
CA LYS A 536 37.67 16.80 0.94
C LYS A 536 36.18 16.52 0.76
N GLN A 537 35.83 15.34 0.24
CA GLN A 537 34.43 14.92 0.07
C GLN A 537 33.69 14.83 1.40
N MET A 538 34.35 14.32 2.45
CA MET A 538 33.76 14.28 3.79
C MET A 538 33.43 15.69 4.29
N LYS A 539 34.37 16.63 4.12
CA LYS A 539 34.19 18.02 4.52
C LYS A 539 33.06 18.68 3.74
N ASP A 540 33.04 18.52 2.43
CA ASP A 540 32.02 19.12 1.56
C ASP A 540 30.61 18.63 1.92
N ILE A 541 30.46 17.34 2.23
CA ILE A 541 29.16 16.78 2.64
C ILE A 541 28.74 17.26 4.03
N ILE A 542 29.66 17.34 4.99
CA ILE A 542 29.36 17.90 6.32
C ILE A 542 28.96 19.38 6.18
N GLU A 543 29.69 20.15 5.37
CA GLU A 543 29.39 21.56 5.08
C GLU A 543 27.99 21.73 4.46
N GLN A 544 27.62 20.85 3.51
CA GLN A 544 26.29 20.87 2.89
C GLN A 544 25.13 20.65 3.87
N VAL A 545 25.32 19.86 4.94
CA VAL A 545 24.27 19.71 5.96
C VAL A 545 23.93 21.05 6.61
N PHE A 546 24.94 21.88 6.89
CA PHE A 546 24.75 23.21 7.48
C PHE A 546 24.30 24.26 6.45
N LEU A 547 24.47 24.01 5.15
CA LEU A 547 24.01 24.86 4.04
C LEU A 547 22.58 24.55 3.57
N SER A 548 21.95 23.50 4.08
CA SER A 548 20.64 23.06 3.62
C SER A 548 19.53 24.10 3.79
N ASN A 549 18.49 24.08 2.96
CA ASN A 549 17.29 24.92 3.09
C ASN A 549 17.53 26.45 3.25
N TYR A 550 17.82 27.15 2.14
CA TYR A 550 17.77 28.63 2.06
C TYR A 550 18.94 29.43 2.68
N VAL A 551 20.18 28.93 2.63
CA VAL A 551 21.34 29.74 3.06
C VAL A 551 22.52 29.66 2.09
N GLU A 552 23.07 30.82 1.70
CA GLU A 552 24.31 30.91 0.92
C GLU A 552 25.56 30.59 1.77
N LYS A 553 25.42 30.60 3.10
CA LYS A 553 26.48 30.34 4.07
C LYS A 553 26.03 29.34 5.12
N PRO A 554 26.93 28.52 5.70
CA PRO A 554 26.55 27.55 6.71
C PRO A 554 25.80 28.20 7.88
N ASN A 555 24.77 27.53 8.42
CA ASN A 555 24.08 28.00 9.61
C ASN A 555 25.05 28.04 10.80
N LYS A 556 25.47 29.27 11.14
CA LYS A 556 26.47 29.54 12.16
C LYS A 556 26.04 29.08 13.55
N GLU A 557 24.77 29.25 13.90
CA GLU A 557 24.24 28.83 15.20
C GLU A 557 24.30 27.30 15.35
N ALA A 558 23.83 26.59 14.32
CA ALA A 558 23.88 25.13 14.30
C ALA A 558 25.32 24.59 14.30
N LEU A 559 26.21 25.22 13.54
CA LEU A 559 27.62 24.86 13.44
C LEU A 559 28.36 25.08 14.77
N GLN A 560 28.21 26.25 15.38
CA GLN A 560 28.80 26.55 16.69
C GLN A 560 28.22 25.66 17.79
N GLY A 561 26.92 25.37 17.74
CA GLY A 561 26.27 24.39 18.61
C GLY A 561 26.87 23.00 18.48
N CYS A 562 27.14 22.55 17.25
CA CYS A 562 27.81 21.27 16.99
C CYS A 562 29.26 21.26 17.50
N ILE A 563 30.03 22.33 17.26
CA ILE A 563 31.40 22.48 17.77
C ILE A 563 31.41 22.36 19.29
N LYS A 564 30.53 23.10 19.98
CA LYS A 564 30.40 23.06 21.43
C LYS A 564 30.03 21.67 21.94
N PHE A 565 29.03 21.03 21.32
CA PHE A 565 28.60 19.67 21.67
C PHE A 565 29.76 18.67 21.60
N ILE A 566 30.52 18.67 20.50
CA ILE A 566 31.64 17.74 20.30
C ILE A 566 32.77 18.01 21.29
N GLN A 567 33.07 19.28 21.57
CA GLN A 567 34.10 19.65 22.55
C GLN A 567 33.74 19.15 23.96
N GLU A 568 32.51 19.43 24.42
CA GLU A 568 32.05 18.98 25.73
C GLU A 568 31.97 17.45 25.84
N LEU A 569 31.63 16.75 24.75
CA LEU A 569 31.63 15.30 24.70
C LEU A 569 33.04 14.72 24.81
N ILE A 570 34.03 15.33 24.13
CA ILE A 570 35.45 14.95 24.26
C ILE A 570 35.90 15.07 25.71
N GLU A 571 35.61 16.20 26.36
CA GLU A 571 35.97 16.45 27.76
C GLU A 571 35.34 15.41 28.71
N ALA A 572 34.06 15.08 28.49
CA ALA A 572 33.38 14.05 29.30
C ALA A 572 34.03 12.66 29.13
N LEU A 573 34.38 12.28 27.90
CA LEU A 573 34.96 10.98 27.56
C LEU A 573 36.41 10.81 28.00
N GLN A 574 37.18 11.90 28.11
CA GLN A 574 38.57 11.85 28.62
C GLN A 574 38.69 11.27 30.03
N THR A 575 37.60 11.27 30.80
CA THR A 575 37.54 10.72 32.15
C THR A 575 36.65 9.48 32.26
N SER A 576 36.18 8.96 31.13
CA SER A 576 35.34 7.76 31.10
C SER A 576 36.17 6.53 31.46
N LYS A 577 35.57 5.64 32.25
CA LYS A 577 36.15 4.33 32.58
C LYS A 577 35.58 3.22 31.69
N ARG A 578 34.93 3.59 30.59
CA ARG A 578 34.27 2.69 29.65
C ARG A 578 34.78 2.89 28.23
N VAL A 579 34.69 1.82 27.44
CA VAL A 579 34.92 1.84 25.99
C VAL A 579 33.58 1.80 25.29
N PHE A 580 33.41 2.69 24.33
CA PHE A 580 32.24 2.80 23.48
C PHE A 580 32.62 2.36 22.07
N ARG A 581 32.01 1.28 21.59
CA ARG A 581 32.23 0.78 20.23
C ARG A 581 30.97 0.95 19.41
N ASN A 582 31.15 1.36 18.16
CA ASN A 582 30.07 1.41 17.16
C ASN A 582 28.90 2.32 17.59
N THR A 583 29.21 3.46 18.21
CA THR A 583 28.29 4.56 18.47
C THR A 583 28.26 5.52 17.29
N SER A 584 27.31 6.45 17.25
CA SER A 584 27.23 7.49 16.22
C SER A 584 26.95 8.87 16.78
N ILE A 585 27.40 9.90 16.06
CA ILE A 585 26.89 11.26 16.22
C ILE A 585 25.86 11.52 15.12
N LEU A 586 24.64 11.83 15.53
CA LEU A 586 23.57 12.27 14.64
C LEU A 586 23.49 13.79 14.68
N ILE A 587 23.57 14.42 13.51
CA ILE A 587 23.42 15.87 13.34
C ILE A 587 22.22 16.09 12.44
N ILE A 588 21.30 16.94 12.90
CA ILE A 588 20.13 17.38 12.16
C ILE A 588 20.11 18.89 12.13
N VAL A 589 19.99 19.47 10.94
CA VAL A 589 19.92 20.91 10.73
C VAL A 589 18.71 21.23 9.86
N ASP A 590 17.81 22.05 10.38
CA ASP A 590 16.69 22.61 9.64
C ASP A 590 16.76 24.14 9.70
N ASN A 591 17.27 24.73 8.62
CA ASN A 591 17.43 26.18 8.52
C ASN A 591 16.10 26.92 8.37
N MET A 592 15.06 26.27 7.83
CA MET A 592 13.72 26.86 7.68
C MET A 592 13.02 26.96 9.02
N ALA A 593 12.98 25.85 9.76
CA ALA A 593 12.42 25.83 11.10
C ALA A 593 13.31 26.52 12.15
N LYS A 594 14.52 26.98 11.76
CA LYS A 594 15.57 27.51 12.65
C LYS A 594 15.86 26.59 13.83
N LYS A 595 15.93 25.28 13.56
CA LYS A 595 16.15 24.24 14.56
C LYS A 595 17.33 23.38 14.15
N PHE A 596 18.15 23.00 15.13
CA PHE A 596 19.16 21.99 14.95
C PHE A 596 19.20 21.07 16.18
N ARG A 597 19.64 19.83 15.96
CA ARG A 597 19.78 18.80 17.00
C ARG A 597 21.07 18.04 16.74
N ILE A 598 21.89 17.88 17.77
CA ILE A 598 23.05 16.99 17.75
C ILE A 598 22.93 16.03 18.92
N LYS A 599 23.01 14.73 18.67
CA LYS A 599 22.94 13.70 19.71
C LYS A 599 23.91 12.55 19.46
N TRP A 600 24.36 11.94 20.54
CA TRP A 600 25.16 10.73 20.55
C TRP A 600 24.24 9.51 20.73
N ILE A 601 24.33 8.55 19.82
CA ILE A 601 23.41 7.43 19.70
C ILE A 601 24.13 6.08 19.50
N ASP A 602 23.37 4.99 19.47
CA ASP A 602 23.80 3.60 19.21
C ASP A 602 24.75 2.98 20.26
N PHE A 603 24.22 2.67 21.44
CA PHE A 603 25.01 2.19 22.60
C PHE A 603 25.04 0.66 22.78
N ASN A 604 25.04 -0.10 21.67
CA ASN A 604 24.95 -1.56 21.77
C ASN A 604 26.23 -2.24 22.33
N TYR A 605 27.37 -1.56 22.29
CA TYR A 605 28.65 -2.11 22.76
C TYR A 605 29.35 -1.11 23.67
N VAL A 606 28.97 -1.14 24.94
CA VAL A 606 29.59 -0.38 26.02
C VAL A 606 30.14 -1.35 27.06
N MET A 607 31.40 -1.23 27.42
CA MET A 607 32.08 -2.13 28.34
C MET A 607 33.11 -1.40 29.20
N LYS A 608 33.63 -2.03 30.25
CA LYS A 608 34.67 -1.40 31.08
C LYS A 608 35.96 -1.28 30.27
N LEU A 609 36.70 -0.22 30.52
CA LEU A 609 37.99 0.02 29.89
C LEU A 609 39.01 -1.09 30.21
N SER A 610 38.99 -1.61 31.45
CA SER A 610 39.78 -2.77 31.86
C SER A 610 39.47 -4.06 31.10
N ASP A 611 38.28 -4.14 30.50
CA ASP A 611 37.81 -5.33 29.79
C ASP A 611 38.16 -5.25 28.28
N ASP A 612 38.84 -4.18 27.84
CA ASP A 612 39.33 -4.07 26.47
C ASP A 612 40.55 -4.96 26.26
N CYS A 613 40.33 -6.14 25.69
CA CYS A 613 41.40 -7.10 25.42
C CYS A 613 42.45 -6.59 24.43
N GLU A 614 42.18 -5.54 23.64
CA GLU A 614 43.18 -4.96 22.74
C GLU A 614 44.10 -3.96 23.45
N ASN A 615 43.65 -3.35 24.56
CA ASN A 615 44.45 -2.42 25.37
C ASN A 615 43.92 -2.33 26.81
N PRO A 616 44.18 -3.35 27.66
CA PRO A 616 43.63 -3.41 29.01
C PRO A 616 44.22 -2.34 29.95
N ASP A 617 45.38 -1.80 29.61
CA ASP A 617 46.07 -0.73 30.35
C ASP A 617 45.68 0.68 29.88
N ALA A 618 44.74 0.79 28.92
CA ALA A 618 44.26 2.07 28.44
C ALA A 618 43.67 2.90 29.59
N LYS A 619 44.05 4.17 29.65
CA LYS A 619 43.48 5.14 30.61
C LYS A 619 42.32 5.95 30.03
N VAL A 620 42.13 5.90 28.70
CA VAL A 620 41.09 6.61 27.95
C VAL A 620 40.63 5.80 26.74
N ASP A 621 39.39 6.02 26.30
CA ASP A 621 38.84 5.38 25.10
C ASP A 621 39.31 6.09 23.81
N ASN A 622 40.41 5.60 23.24
CA ASN A 622 40.96 6.14 21.99
C ASN A 622 40.11 5.80 20.76
N ASN A 623 39.16 4.87 20.83
CA ASN A 623 38.39 4.44 19.67
C ASN A 623 37.59 5.62 19.11
N ILE A 624 36.77 6.24 19.95
CA ILE A 624 35.91 7.36 19.53
C ILE A 624 36.59 8.73 19.65
N LEU A 625 37.53 8.91 20.60
CA LEU A 625 38.16 10.21 20.84
C LEU A 625 38.94 10.73 19.62
N GLY A 626 39.60 9.84 18.87
CA GLY A 626 40.30 10.23 17.64
C GLY A 626 39.35 10.81 16.60
N GLY A 627 38.24 10.10 16.33
CA GLY A 627 37.21 10.54 15.38
C GLY A 627 36.54 11.85 15.79
N LEU A 628 36.22 12.02 17.07
CA LEU A 628 35.64 13.26 17.59
C LEU A 628 36.59 14.46 17.45
N LYS A 629 37.88 14.28 17.76
CA LYS A 629 38.89 15.35 17.60
C LYS A 629 39.06 15.74 16.13
N TYR A 630 39.05 14.76 15.22
CA TYR A 630 39.15 15.02 13.79
C TYR A 630 37.88 15.74 13.27
N LEU A 631 36.69 15.29 13.65
CA LEU A 631 35.43 15.97 13.34
C LEU A 631 35.41 17.41 13.86
N LEU A 632 35.87 17.65 15.10
CA LEU A 632 35.97 18.98 15.67
C LEU A 632 36.88 19.91 14.85
N SER A 633 38.02 19.39 14.38
CA SER A 633 38.93 20.12 13.48
C SER A 633 38.23 20.50 12.17
N MET A 634 37.52 19.56 11.55
CA MET A 634 36.77 19.81 10.31
C MET A 634 35.70 20.88 10.49
N LEU A 635 34.88 20.78 11.55
CA LEU A 635 33.82 21.75 11.85
C LEU A 635 34.39 23.16 12.06
N ARG A 636 35.52 23.29 12.77
CA ARG A 636 36.20 24.58 12.95
C ARG A 636 36.70 25.17 11.63
N GLN A 637 37.18 24.33 10.70
CA GLN A 637 37.57 24.81 9.37
C GLN A 637 36.37 25.24 8.51
N ILE A 638 35.18 24.66 8.73
CA ILE A 638 33.95 25.09 8.07
C ILE A 638 33.50 26.43 8.66
N ASP A 639 33.60 26.64 9.98
CA ASP A 639 33.20 27.88 10.66
C ASP A 639 34.09 29.10 10.32
N LEU A 640 35.31 28.85 9.84
CA LEU A 640 36.24 29.89 9.40
C LEU A 640 35.99 30.39 7.96
N LYS A 641 35.18 29.68 7.17
CA LYS A 641 34.76 30.11 5.82
C LYS A 641 33.52 31.01 5.92
#